data_AF-A0A850SXI7-F1
#
_entry.id   AF-A0A850SXI7-F1
#
_cell.length_a   1.000
_cell.length_b   1.000
_cell.length_c   1.000
_cell.angle_alpha   90.00
_cell.angle_beta   90.00
_cell.angle_gamma   90.00
#
_symmetry.space_group_name_H-M   'P 1'
#
loop_
_entity.id
_entity.type
_entity.pdbx_description
1 polymer ?
#
loop_
_entity_poly.entity_id
_entity_poly.type
_entity_poly.pdbx_seq_one_letter_code
_entity_poly.pdbx_strand_id
1 'polypeptide(L)'
;MKAIPTTAKAIGLMMIVLFLLSSAGFLSAKEQEMYKTGLPELTEEELQWQNKHMRKVKKVKLNDIGLARVNQWRVKKGKGKIKKSEADVADIGNELEVVTGASAPVDSSSDLPSADYPGSVDNSRLQYFPPIRSQGSLNSCGVFNGTYYAMTHMYAMANDLDAKNGGDAMRLSPKWTYNMVNGGGNNGTWYYWAYEIGQKHGSATWTEFPYDSDYRAWNLDPDTWENALYRRFDQYGYVLNTHEDTGIEQVKQMLVNGYILNIPTYIYSWQYQTIGDDPATSEDDAFAGKKCVAWVNGTAGYHAMTVVGYNDNIWVDINGNNVVDSGEKGAFKIANSWGTSWGEAGFAWMSYDALKNPSAVAGGPSTGRIYGWYPSRAHWVTAKTGYQPKMIGEFKLNHAKRDHLRMTLGTSDINQSTPSSVWIPEMIYNQGGAYGFDGTTNAVDGTFVFDFTDLMTPGGGLTTWYLGVQDDTAGSEATLGTFTLIDVANGNKVIESLEVPQTVDGDQVYAGIEYDPSGDNLPPSALADASVYSGPAPLEINFDGSSSYDNDGTIDAFAWDFGDGASQYGAQPVHTYDQPGTYTATLTVTDNNGATNTDSVTIYVEGSVYVSDIQAILVVDETGQQARVNVKILDHNQNPVPGAQVDGYWSGLVAGNVSGTTSETGIVEWVSTATSQAGTITFTVDTVSASGYDYDPSWNTVSSISIETQEMSNQSPVAVIDSGSVSGVEGDSIYFEGQNSYDPDGDSLSYEWEIGGEILSYDTSFIHEFSTVGTYEVILRVEDDWGAVSEDKVTVTIESEITNDVFIYVFSIEIEVDYRGRNSLGVARVKIVDEYGNPIGNAVVEGVWSGVVTASQSGITANDGTVEFTSPKTKTSGEFIFSVGAVTASGYVYSPEDNVQISNAINN
;
A
#
# COMPACT_ATOMS: atom_id res chain seq x y z
N MET A 1 -16.59 -20.63 8.53
CA MET A 1 -16.88 -20.11 9.88
C MET A 1 -17.48 -18.71 9.69
N LYS A 2 -18.79 -18.59 9.85
CA LYS A 2 -19.52 -17.32 9.86
C LYS A 2 -20.30 -17.30 11.17
N ALA A 3 -19.80 -16.56 12.15
CA ALA A 3 -20.48 -16.22 13.40
C ALA A 3 -20.87 -14.73 13.34
N ILE A 4 -21.98 -14.42 14.01
CA ILE A 4 -22.81 -13.20 13.93
C ILE A 4 -22.25 -12.08 14.85
N PRO A 5 -22.74 -10.82 14.83
CA PRO A 5 -24.04 -10.43 15.45
C PRO A 5 -24.91 -9.51 14.54
N THR A 6 -26.21 -9.76 14.34
CA THR A 6 -27.40 -9.30 15.08
C THR A 6 -27.53 -7.78 15.29
N THR A 7 -28.76 -7.27 15.06
CA THR A 7 -29.33 -5.96 15.42
C THR A 7 -28.85 -4.69 14.69
N ALA A 8 -29.26 -4.51 13.42
CA ALA A 8 -29.32 -3.18 12.79
C ALA A 8 -30.46 -3.02 11.74
N LYS A 9 -31.34 -4.00 11.57
CA LYS A 9 -32.22 -4.08 10.38
C LYS A 9 -33.68 -3.61 10.53
N ALA A 10 -34.03 -2.81 11.54
CA ALA A 10 -35.40 -2.30 11.66
C ALA A 10 -35.55 -0.77 11.70
N ILE A 11 -34.46 -0.01 11.89
CA ILE A 11 -34.58 1.43 12.17
C ILE A 11 -34.30 2.30 10.93
N GLY A 12 -33.38 1.90 10.04
CA GLY A 12 -32.93 2.77 8.94
C GLY A 12 -33.66 2.70 7.60
N LEU A 13 -34.45 1.65 7.29
CA LEU A 13 -35.06 1.48 5.95
C LEU A 13 -36.56 1.80 5.88
N MET A 14 -37.20 2.13 7.01
CA MET A 14 -38.66 2.19 7.13
C MET A 14 -39.23 3.61 7.01
N MET A 15 -38.40 4.65 6.86
CA MET A 15 -38.86 6.04 6.68
C MET A 15 -39.24 6.42 5.24
N ILE A 16 -38.98 5.57 4.22
CA ILE A 16 -39.18 5.96 2.80
C ILE A 16 -40.49 5.43 2.18
N VAL A 17 -41.26 4.54 2.83
CA VAL A 17 -42.47 3.93 2.20
C VAL A 17 -43.82 4.44 2.74
N LEU A 18 -43.84 5.46 3.61
CA LEU A 18 -45.09 6.05 4.13
C LEU A 18 -45.45 7.44 3.55
N PHE A 19 -44.81 7.84 2.46
CA PHE A 19 -45.31 8.94 1.63
C PHE A 19 -46.30 8.38 0.61
N LEU A 20 -47.54 8.91 0.65
CA LEU A 20 -48.72 8.61 -0.16
C LEU A 20 -49.72 7.66 0.51
N LEU A 21 -50.56 8.19 1.41
CA LEU A 21 -52.01 7.92 1.47
C LEU A 21 -52.62 8.56 2.74
N SER A 22 -52.93 9.85 2.69
CA SER A 22 -53.96 10.43 3.57
C SER A 22 -54.56 11.69 2.94
N SER A 23 -55.29 11.50 1.85
CA SER A 23 -56.22 12.53 1.36
C SER A 23 -57.46 11.88 0.76
N ALA A 24 -58.53 11.73 1.56
CA ALA A 24 -59.92 11.96 1.14
C ALA A 24 -60.96 11.52 2.20
N GLY A 25 -61.81 12.47 2.61
CA GLY A 25 -63.19 12.26 3.12
C GLY A 25 -63.34 11.72 4.54
N PHE A 26 -64.06 12.33 5.49
CA PHE A 26 -65.29 13.10 5.40
C PHE A 26 -65.42 14.10 6.57
N LEU A 27 -65.93 15.30 6.29
CA LEU A 27 -66.34 16.31 7.28
C LEU A 27 -67.72 15.98 7.88
N SER A 28 -67.84 16.05 9.21
CA SER A 28 -68.95 16.72 9.93
C SER A 28 -68.94 16.42 11.44
N ALA A 29 -68.38 17.33 12.24
CA ALA A 29 -68.92 17.76 13.54
C ALA A 29 -68.06 18.94 14.04
N LYS A 30 -68.69 19.96 14.65
CA LYS A 30 -68.06 21.18 15.18
C LYS A 30 -66.69 20.90 15.83
N GLU A 31 -65.63 21.49 15.29
CA GLU A 31 -64.28 21.48 15.86
C GLU A 31 -64.29 22.17 17.24
N GLN A 32 -64.50 21.38 18.29
CA GLN A 32 -63.80 21.60 19.54
C GLN A 32 -62.36 21.22 19.22
N GLU A 33 -61.38 22.14 19.38
CA GLU A 33 -59.98 21.86 19.04
C GLU A 33 -59.55 20.53 19.69
N MET A 34 -59.42 19.49 18.87
CA MET A 34 -58.95 18.19 19.35
C MET A 34 -57.47 18.34 19.70
N TYR A 35 -57.12 17.92 20.92
CA TYR A 35 -55.73 17.90 21.37
C TYR A 35 -54.86 17.04 20.45
N LYS A 36 -53.54 17.26 20.46
CA LYS A 36 -52.65 16.47 19.61
C LYS A 36 -52.40 15.08 20.20
N THR A 37 -52.62 14.07 19.37
CA THR A 37 -52.25 12.67 19.60
C THR A 37 -51.12 12.34 18.66
N GLY A 38 -50.03 11.77 19.17
CA GLY A 38 -48.79 11.59 18.44
C GLY A 38 -48.14 10.24 18.70
N LEU A 39 -48.92 9.21 19.04
CA LEU A 39 -48.39 7.85 19.09
C LEU A 39 -48.73 7.19 17.75
N PRO A 40 -47.75 6.67 16.99
CA PRO A 40 -48.05 5.89 15.79
C PRO A 40 -48.49 4.48 16.18
N GLU A 41 -49.48 3.89 15.48
CA GLU A 41 -49.88 2.50 15.72
C GLU A 41 -48.74 1.53 15.35
N LEU A 42 -48.62 0.42 16.10
CA LEU A 42 -47.67 -0.63 15.75
C LEU A 42 -48.23 -1.45 14.58
N THR A 43 -47.39 -1.67 13.58
CA THR A 43 -47.60 -2.72 12.59
C THR A 43 -47.49 -4.10 13.22
N GLU A 44 -48.05 -5.11 12.54
CA GLU A 44 -47.93 -6.51 12.96
C GLU A 44 -46.46 -6.96 13.05
N GLU A 45 -45.61 -6.50 12.13
CA GLU A 45 -44.18 -6.81 12.13
C GLU A 45 -43.46 -6.20 13.35
N GLU A 46 -43.75 -4.95 13.68
CA GLU A 46 -43.20 -4.30 14.88
C GLU A 46 -43.69 -5.00 16.16
N LEU A 47 -44.95 -5.42 16.20
CA LEU A 47 -45.49 -6.16 17.34
C LEU A 47 -44.78 -7.50 17.54
N GLN A 48 -44.52 -8.22 16.45
CA GLN A 48 -43.74 -9.47 16.45
C GLN A 48 -42.29 -9.22 16.84
N TRP A 49 -41.69 -8.12 16.36
CA TRP A 49 -40.35 -7.71 16.75
C TRP A 49 -40.27 -7.43 18.25
N GLN A 50 -41.19 -6.65 18.80
CA GLN A 50 -41.24 -6.35 20.23
C GLN A 50 -41.40 -7.63 21.05
N ASN A 51 -42.31 -8.53 20.62
CA ASN A 51 -42.52 -9.83 21.27
C ASN A 51 -41.26 -10.69 21.34
N LYS A 52 -40.38 -10.56 20.34
CA LYS A 52 -39.15 -11.35 20.25
C LYS A 52 -37.98 -10.72 21.02
N HIS A 53 -37.84 -9.39 20.98
CA HIS A 53 -36.60 -8.72 21.41
C HIS A 53 -36.73 -7.92 22.71
N MET A 54 -37.91 -7.37 23.02
CA MET A 54 -38.07 -6.56 24.24
C MET A 54 -38.20 -7.43 25.50
N ARG A 55 -37.79 -6.87 26.63
CA ARG A 55 -37.88 -7.50 27.95
C ARG A 55 -39.33 -7.53 28.42
N LYS A 56 -39.78 -8.70 28.83
CA LYS A 56 -41.08 -8.93 29.45
C LYS A 56 -40.89 -9.12 30.94
N VAL A 57 -41.73 -8.49 31.76
CA VAL A 57 -41.72 -8.75 33.20
C VAL A 57 -42.13 -10.20 33.42
N LYS A 58 -41.22 -10.97 34.01
CA LYS A 58 -41.49 -12.31 34.49
C LYS A 58 -42.06 -12.23 35.90
N LYS A 59 -41.36 -11.61 36.84
CA LYS A 59 -41.71 -11.53 38.26
C LYS A 59 -41.30 -10.18 38.84
N VAL A 60 -42.02 -9.72 39.87
CA VAL A 60 -41.77 -8.44 40.55
C VAL A 60 -41.41 -8.70 42.02
N LYS A 61 -40.19 -8.33 42.41
CA LYS A 61 -39.71 -8.36 43.81
C LYS A 61 -40.11 -7.07 44.53
N LEU A 62 -40.03 -7.02 45.86
CA LEU A 62 -40.22 -5.75 46.58
C LEU A 62 -38.94 -4.93 46.59
N ASN A 63 -39.05 -3.60 46.59
CA ASN A 63 -37.97 -2.72 47.07
C ASN A 63 -38.32 -2.15 48.45
N ASP A 64 -37.47 -1.25 48.97
CA ASP A 64 -37.69 -0.63 50.29
C ASP A 64 -38.99 0.20 50.36
N ILE A 65 -39.40 0.86 49.26
CA ILE A 65 -40.68 1.59 49.16
C ILE A 65 -41.85 0.61 49.23
N GLY A 66 -41.80 -0.46 48.44
CA GLY A 66 -42.82 -1.50 48.38
C GLY A 66 -42.97 -2.24 49.70
N LEU A 67 -41.86 -2.65 50.32
CA LEU A 67 -41.87 -3.30 51.63
C LEU A 67 -42.46 -2.39 52.71
N ALA A 68 -42.14 -1.10 52.71
CA ALA A 68 -42.70 -0.15 53.66
C ALA A 68 -44.23 -0.03 53.50
N ARG A 69 -44.72 0.09 52.27
CA ARG A 69 -46.16 0.16 51.96
C ARG A 69 -46.90 -1.12 52.32
N VAL A 70 -46.36 -2.27 51.95
CA VAL A 70 -46.89 -3.59 52.31
C VAL A 70 -46.97 -3.73 53.83
N ASN A 71 -45.90 -3.38 54.56
CA ASN A 71 -45.90 -3.47 56.01
C ASN A 71 -46.90 -2.52 56.69
N GLN A 72 -47.06 -1.30 56.17
CA GLN A 72 -48.10 -0.38 56.65
C GLN A 72 -49.50 -0.97 56.43
N TRP A 73 -49.75 -1.55 55.25
CA TRP A 73 -51.03 -2.17 54.92
C TRP A 73 -51.33 -3.42 55.75
N ARG A 74 -50.35 -4.30 55.92
CA ARG A 74 -50.46 -5.49 56.77
C ARG A 74 -50.83 -5.13 58.20
N VAL A 75 -50.17 -4.11 58.77
CA VAL A 75 -50.52 -3.59 60.11
C VAL A 75 -51.95 -3.04 60.13
N LYS A 76 -52.38 -2.28 59.11
CA LYS A 76 -53.78 -1.81 58.99
C LYS A 76 -54.77 -2.98 58.95
N LYS A 77 -54.40 -4.12 58.37
CA LYS A 77 -55.21 -5.35 58.30
C LYS A 77 -55.00 -6.30 59.50
N GLY A 78 -54.34 -5.85 60.57
CA GLY A 78 -54.11 -6.65 61.78
C GLY A 78 -53.09 -7.79 61.63
N LYS A 79 -52.29 -7.78 60.56
CA LYS A 79 -51.21 -8.75 60.30
C LYS A 79 -49.86 -8.20 60.79
N GLY A 80 -48.94 -9.11 61.11
CA GLY A 80 -47.55 -8.76 61.48
C GLY A 80 -46.73 -8.24 60.29
N LYS A 81 -45.72 -7.41 60.58
CA LYS A 81 -44.75 -6.91 59.57
C LYS A 81 -43.86 -8.05 59.05
N ILE A 82 -43.48 -7.97 57.78
CA ILE A 82 -42.47 -8.79 57.13
C ILE A 82 -41.11 -8.12 57.33
N LYS A 83 -40.09 -8.85 57.80
CA LYS A 83 -38.73 -8.30 57.92
C LYS A 83 -38.05 -8.30 56.55
N LYS A 84 -37.10 -7.38 56.34
CA LYS A 84 -36.28 -7.33 55.11
C LYS A 84 -35.53 -8.64 54.84
N SER A 85 -35.11 -9.37 55.89
CA SER A 85 -34.48 -10.69 55.77
C SER A 85 -35.43 -11.83 55.41
N GLU A 86 -36.74 -11.60 55.49
CA GLU A 86 -37.79 -12.59 55.23
C GLU A 86 -38.49 -12.36 53.88
N ALA A 87 -38.15 -11.28 53.17
CA ALA A 87 -38.63 -10.93 51.85
C ALA A 87 -37.46 -10.85 50.86
N ASP A 88 -37.70 -11.23 49.61
CA ASP A 88 -36.76 -10.99 48.51
C ASP A 88 -36.82 -9.51 48.13
N VAL A 89 -36.02 -8.68 48.82
CA VAL A 89 -36.00 -7.22 48.66
C VAL A 89 -34.81 -6.83 47.80
N ALA A 90 -35.09 -6.21 46.66
CA ALA A 90 -34.09 -5.70 45.73
C ALA A 90 -33.85 -4.20 45.90
N ASP A 91 -32.69 -3.74 45.44
CA ASP A 91 -32.39 -2.32 45.32
C ASP A 91 -33.24 -1.67 44.21
N ILE A 92 -33.44 -0.36 44.30
CA ILE A 92 -34.23 0.40 43.33
C ILE A 92 -33.66 0.21 41.91
N GLY A 93 -34.51 -0.21 40.98
CA GLY A 93 -34.15 -0.50 39.59
C GLY A 93 -33.83 -1.99 39.31
N ASN A 94 -33.69 -2.82 40.35
CA ASN A 94 -33.35 -4.24 40.24
C ASN A 94 -34.49 -5.19 40.66
N GLU A 95 -35.72 -4.66 40.80
CA GLU A 95 -36.87 -5.42 41.30
C GLU A 95 -37.46 -6.40 40.28
N LEU A 96 -37.14 -6.23 39.00
CA LEU A 96 -37.79 -6.94 37.91
C LEU A 96 -36.95 -8.14 37.46
N GLU A 97 -37.49 -9.34 37.61
CA GLU A 97 -37.00 -10.48 36.83
C GLU A 97 -37.64 -10.41 35.45
N VAL A 98 -36.82 -10.49 34.41
CA VAL A 98 -37.27 -10.29 33.02
C VAL A 98 -36.90 -11.47 32.13
N VAL A 99 -37.68 -11.67 31.08
CA VAL A 99 -37.42 -12.66 30.03
C VAL A 99 -37.54 -12.03 28.65
N THR A 100 -36.83 -12.59 27.67
CA THR A 100 -36.88 -12.18 26.25
C THR A 100 -37.25 -13.37 25.36
N GLY A 101 -37.83 -13.11 24.20
CA GLY A 101 -38.26 -14.14 23.24
C GLY A 101 -39.77 -14.33 23.19
N ALA A 102 -40.28 -14.66 22.00
CA ALA A 102 -41.72 -14.70 21.71
C ALA A 102 -42.50 -15.61 22.67
N SER A 103 -41.99 -16.81 22.92
CA SER A 103 -42.64 -17.85 23.75
C SER A 103 -42.09 -17.95 25.17
N ALA A 104 -41.37 -16.92 25.65
CA ALA A 104 -40.78 -16.97 26.97
C ALA A 104 -41.87 -17.02 28.07
N PRO A 105 -41.79 -17.97 29.02
CA PRO A 105 -42.81 -18.10 30.05
C PRO A 105 -42.79 -16.90 31.01
N VAL A 106 -43.95 -16.30 31.21
CA VAL A 106 -44.18 -15.26 32.23
C VAL A 106 -44.80 -15.92 33.45
N ASP A 107 -44.18 -15.74 34.62
CA ASP A 107 -44.68 -16.26 35.89
C ASP A 107 -45.37 -15.12 36.68
N SER A 108 -46.69 -15.02 36.52
CA SER A 108 -47.46 -13.98 37.20
C SER A 108 -47.73 -14.27 38.69
N SER A 109 -47.14 -15.33 39.25
CA SER A 109 -47.26 -15.58 40.69
C SER A 109 -46.51 -14.52 41.50
N SER A 110 -47.16 -14.06 42.58
CA SER A 110 -46.58 -13.13 43.54
C SER A 110 -46.05 -13.91 44.74
N ASP A 111 -44.91 -13.46 45.29
CA ASP A 111 -44.34 -14.02 46.52
C ASP A 111 -45.24 -13.79 47.75
N LEU A 112 -46.09 -12.77 47.67
CA LEU A 112 -47.06 -12.44 48.71
C LEU A 112 -48.50 -12.67 48.23
N PRO A 113 -49.41 -13.10 49.11
CA PRO A 113 -50.85 -13.11 48.80
C PRO A 113 -51.33 -11.71 48.37
N SER A 114 -52.21 -11.63 47.36
CA SER A 114 -52.75 -10.35 46.86
C SER A 114 -53.32 -9.46 47.96
N ALA A 115 -54.00 -10.06 48.95
CA ALA A 115 -54.56 -9.36 50.10
C ALA A 115 -53.54 -8.67 51.03
N ASP A 116 -52.24 -8.96 50.87
CA ASP A 116 -51.16 -8.32 51.63
C ASP A 116 -50.63 -7.06 50.95
N TYR A 117 -50.98 -6.80 49.68
CA TYR A 117 -50.68 -5.54 49.00
C TYR A 117 -51.70 -4.45 49.35
N PRO A 118 -51.28 -3.16 49.36
CA PRO A 118 -52.18 -2.04 49.59
C PRO A 118 -53.37 -2.03 48.63
N GLY A 119 -54.57 -1.71 49.12
CA GLY A 119 -55.76 -1.54 48.26
C GLY A 119 -55.75 -0.26 47.42
N SER A 120 -54.79 0.64 47.64
CA SER A 120 -54.59 1.82 46.80
C SER A 120 -53.16 2.33 46.86
N VAL A 121 -52.68 2.89 45.74
CA VAL A 121 -51.36 3.51 45.57
C VAL A 121 -51.49 4.74 44.68
N ASP A 122 -50.79 5.83 45.03
CA ASP A 122 -50.71 7.05 44.22
C ASP A 122 -49.26 7.56 44.15
N ASN A 123 -48.51 7.11 43.15
CA ASN A 123 -47.12 7.51 42.91
C ASN A 123 -47.00 8.94 42.39
N SER A 124 -48.09 9.55 41.88
CA SER A 124 -48.08 10.98 41.52
C SER A 124 -47.85 11.91 42.71
N ARG A 125 -48.02 11.41 43.95
CA ARG A 125 -47.74 12.14 45.20
C ARG A 125 -46.30 12.04 45.66
N LEU A 126 -45.51 11.09 45.14
CA LEU A 126 -44.10 10.96 45.48
C LEU A 126 -43.33 12.19 44.99
N GLN A 127 -42.29 12.58 45.73
CA GLN A 127 -41.38 13.67 45.35
C GLN A 127 -40.71 13.47 43.98
N TYR A 128 -40.62 12.21 43.54
CA TYR A 128 -40.04 11.83 42.25
C TYR A 128 -40.96 12.11 41.05
N PHE A 129 -42.29 12.20 41.22
CA PHE A 129 -43.20 12.45 40.10
C PHE A 129 -43.25 13.95 39.75
N PRO A 130 -42.85 14.36 38.54
CA PRO A 130 -42.81 15.76 38.16
C PRO A 130 -44.23 16.34 37.96
N PRO A 131 -44.41 17.67 38.05
CA PRO A 131 -45.71 18.29 37.87
C PRO A 131 -46.31 18.03 36.49
N ILE A 132 -47.65 17.95 36.39
CA ILE A 132 -48.34 17.85 35.10
C ILE A 132 -47.98 19.04 34.21
N ARG A 133 -47.61 18.74 32.96
CA ARG A 133 -47.32 19.73 31.91
C ARG A 133 -48.01 19.38 30.59
N SER A 134 -47.93 20.31 29.65
CA SER A 134 -48.54 20.19 28.33
C SER A 134 -47.46 19.98 27.26
N GLN A 135 -47.70 19.02 26.36
CA GLN A 135 -46.95 18.85 25.11
C GLN A 135 -47.29 19.93 24.06
N GLY A 136 -48.23 20.82 24.36
CA GLY A 136 -48.64 21.88 23.45
C GLY A 136 -49.17 21.35 22.11
N SER A 137 -48.73 21.99 21.02
CA SER A 137 -49.13 21.66 19.64
C SER A 137 -48.28 20.57 18.99
N LEU A 138 -47.31 19.98 19.72
CA LEU A 138 -46.45 18.95 19.18
C LEU A 138 -47.09 17.56 19.30
N ASN A 139 -46.79 16.69 18.35
CA ASN A 139 -47.17 15.27 18.34
C ASN A 139 -46.22 14.43 19.20
N SER A 140 -45.78 14.97 20.34
CA SER A 140 -44.69 14.39 21.13
C SER A 140 -45.19 13.56 22.32
N CYS A 141 -46.44 13.07 22.33
CA CYS A 141 -46.99 12.40 23.51
C CYS A 141 -46.15 11.18 23.94
N GLY A 142 -45.59 10.42 23.00
CA GLY A 142 -44.71 9.29 23.30
C GLY A 142 -43.53 9.73 24.16
N VAL A 143 -42.61 10.52 23.61
CA VAL A 143 -41.45 11.03 24.35
C VAL A 143 -41.78 11.94 25.53
N PHE A 144 -42.91 12.64 25.54
CA PHE A 144 -43.30 13.46 26.70
C PHE A 144 -43.61 12.56 27.91
N ASN A 145 -44.41 11.52 27.71
CA ASN A 145 -44.68 10.53 28.76
C ASN A 145 -43.45 9.66 29.05
N GLY A 146 -42.64 9.35 28.04
CA GLY A 146 -41.37 8.63 28.15
C GLY A 146 -40.33 9.37 28.99
N THR A 147 -39.90 10.53 28.52
CA THR A 147 -38.79 11.30 29.09
C THR A 147 -39.20 12.16 30.29
N TYR A 148 -40.26 12.96 30.15
CA TYR A 148 -40.63 13.89 31.22
C TYR A 148 -41.37 13.20 32.37
N TYR A 149 -42.23 12.22 32.13
CA TYR A 149 -42.83 11.47 33.23
C TYR A 149 -41.97 10.28 33.66
N ALA A 150 -41.89 9.22 32.85
CA ALA A 150 -41.31 7.94 33.28
C ALA A 150 -39.81 8.04 33.61
N MET A 151 -39.00 8.55 32.69
CA MET A 151 -37.55 8.66 32.88
C MET A 151 -37.18 9.62 34.02
N THR A 152 -37.81 10.81 34.08
CA THR A 152 -37.60 11.75 35.21
C THR A 152 -37.95 11.11 36.54
N HIS A 153 -39.11 10.45 36.63
CA HIS A 153 -39.54 9.81 37.86
C HIS A 153 -38.58 8.71 38.31
N MET A 154 -38.18 7.84 37.39
CA MET A 154 -37.31 6.71 37.71
C MET A 154 -35.88 7.17 38.02
N TYR A 155 -35.35 8.17 37.30
CA TYR A 155 -34.05 8.77 37.60
C TYR A 155 -34.04 9.48 38.96
N ALA A 156 -35.08 10.27 39.24
CA ALA A 156 -35.24 10.94 40.53
C ALA A 156 -35.41 9.94 41.68
N MET A 157 -36.14 8.85 41.48
CA MET A 157 -36.30 7.80 42.49
C MET A 157 -34.99 7.04 42.74
N ALA A 158 -34.22 6.73 41.70
CA ALA A 158 -32.95 6.03 41.83
C ALA A 158 -31.87 6.87 42.53
N ASN A 159 -31.91 8.20 42.40
CA ASN A 159 -30.91 9.12 42.95
C ASN A 159 -31.46 10.04 44.06
N ASP A 160 -32.63 9.72 44.61
CA ASP A 160 -33.35 10.46 45.66
C ASP A 160 -33.47 11.99 45.43
N LEU A 161 -33.94 12.38 44.24
CA LEU A 161 -34.12 13.78 43.83
C LEU A 161 -35.58 14.24 43.97
N ASP A 162 -35.80 15.51 44.34
CA ASP A 162 -37.16 16.11 44.34
C ASP A 162 -37.52 16.68 42.95
N ALA A 163 -37.93 15.84 42.02
CA ALA A 163 -38.41 16.28 40.70
C ALA A 163 -39.77 17.02 40.77
N LYS A 164 -40.53 16.85 41.86
CA LYS A 164 -41.82 17.51 42.08
C LYS A 164 -41.61 19.00 42.35
N ASN A 165 -40.78 19.36 43.32
CA ASN A 165 -40.61 20.75 43.78
C ASN A 165 -39.21 21.33 43.52
N GLY A 166 -38.22 20.52 43.17
CA GLY A 166 -36.82 20.94 42.97
C GLY A 166 -36.52 21.73 41.69
N GLY A 167 -37.55 22.08 40.91
CA GLY A 167 -37.40 22.90 39.70
C GLY A 167 -37.00 22.11 38.45
N ASP A 168 -36.68 22.84 37.38
CA ASP A 168 -36.47 22.28 36.04
C ASP A 168 -35.08 21.62 35.85
N ALA A 169 -34.15 21.83 36.79
CA ALA A 169 -32.87 21.12 36.81
C ALA A 169 -33.03 19.65 37.26
N MET A 170 -34.12 19.32 37.94
CA MET A 170 -34.42 17.96 38.41
C MET A 170 -35.33 17.18 37.45
N ARG A 171 -35.66 17.75 36.28
CA ARG A 171 -36.63 17.21 35.33
C ARG A 171 -35.98 17.05 33.98
N LEU A 172 -36.19 15.91 33.33
CA LEU A 172 -35.58 15.63 32.04
C LEU A 172 -36.39 16.27 30.91
N SER A 173 -35.70 16.74 29.87
CA SER A 173 -36.32 17.45 28.75
C SER A 173 -36.88 16.48 27.71
N PRO A 174 -38.19 16.53 27.39
CA PRO A 174 -38.72 15.85 26.21
C PRO A 174 -38.14 16.37 24.90
N LYS A 175 -37.68 17.63 24.84
CA LYS A 175 -37.13 18.20 23.60
C LYS A 175 -35.85 17.47 23.20
N TRP A 176 -35.04 17.10 24.19
CA TRP A 176 -33.81 16.33 24.00
C TRP A 176 -34.05 15.04 23.21
N THR A 177 -34.97 14.21 23.68
CA THR A 177 -35.28 12.94 23.02
C THR A 177 -36.19 13.10 21.81
N TYR A 178 -37.14 14.06 21.82
CA TYR A 178 -38.07 14.27 20.71
C TYR A 178 -37.35 14.66 19.43
N ASN A 179 -36.47 15.66 19.49
CA ASN A 179 -35.83 16.23 18.31
C ASN A 179 -34.83 15.26 17.67
N MET A 180 -34.38 14.24 18.41
CA MET A 180 -33.55 13.16 17.91
C MET A 180 -34.36 12.10 17.13
N VAL A 181 -35.57 11.75 17.60
CA VAL A 181 -36.32 10.59 17.06
C VAL A 181 -37.53 10.94 16.19
N ASN A 182 -37.86 12.22 16.03
CA ASN A 182 -39.03 12.66 15.26
C ASN A 182 -38.81 12.75 13.74
N GLY A 183 -37.58 12.44 13.27
CA GLY A 183 -37.20 12.52 11.86
C GLY A 183 -37.18 13.94 11.29
N GLY A 184 -37.01 14.96 12.12
CA GLY A 184 -37.00 16.38 11.71
C GLY A 184 -38.41 16.97 11.44
N GLY A 185 -39.46 16.20 11.70
CA GLY A 185 -40.86 16.61 11.55
C GLY A 185 -41.61 16.66 12.88
N ASN A 186 -42.77 17.33 12.92
CA ASN A 186 -43.69 17.25 14.06
C ASN A 186 -44.48 15.92 14.00
N ASN A 187 -43.75 14.81 14.00
CA ASN A 187 -44.28 13.47 13.83
C ASN A 187 -44.52 12.81 15.19
N GLY A 188 -45.38 11.80 15.19
CA GLY A 188 -45.58 10.96 16.36
C GLY A 188 -44.40 10.03 16.62
N THR A 189 -44.13 9.73 17.88
CA THR A 189 -42.99 8.89 18.30
C THR A 189 -43.36 7.91 19.40
N TRP A 190 -42.61 6.82 19.51
CA TRP A 190 -42.73 5.88 20.63
C TRP A 190 -41.83 6.26 21.79
N TYR A 191 -42.31 6.06 23.03
CA TYR A 191 -41.51 6.34 24.23
C TYR A 191 -40.29 5.43 24.39
N TYR A 192 -40.27 4.22 23.80
CA TYR A 192 -39.10 3.34 23.93
C TYR A 192 -37.91 3.80 23.09
N TRP A 193 -38.11 4.58 22.01
CA TRP A 193 -37.01 5.25 21.31
C TRP A 193 -36.31 6.27 22.22
N ALA A 194 -37.06 6.95 23.10
CA ALA A 194 -36.47 7.82 24.11
C ALA A 194 -35.71 7.04 25.19
N TYR A 195 -36.16 5.83 25.54
CA TYR A 195 -35.45 4.96 26.48
C TYR A 195 -34.11 4.49 25.91
N GLU A 196 -34.05 4.19 24.60
CA GLU A 196 -32.81 3.82 23.90
C GLU A 196 -31.79 4.97 23.91
N ILE A 197 -32.24 6.20 23.64
CA ILE A 197 -31.39 7.40 23.82
C ILE A 197 -30.91 7.50 25.26
N GLY A 198 -31.81 7.41 26.24
CA GLY A 198 -31.44 7.47 27.65
C GLY A 198 -30.44 6.39 28.06
N GLN A 199 -30.57 5.18 27.52
CA GLN A 199 -29.67 4.07 27.81
C GLN A 199 -28.28 4.26 27.22
N LYS A 200 -28.14 4.95 26.08
CA LYS A 200 -26.87 5.11 25.36
C LYS A 200 -26.19 6.47 25.58
N HIS A 201 -26.97 7.54 25.71
CA HIS A 201 -26.51 8.93 25.75
C HIS A 201 -27.04 9.73 26.95
N GLY A 202 -27.90 9.11 27.76
CA GLY A 202 -28.54 9.80 28.87
C GLY A 202 -29.51 10.88 28.41
N SER A 203 -29.80 11.85 29.26
CA SER A 203 -30.78 12.89 28.97
C SER A 203 -30.40 14.22 29.57
N ALA A 204 -30.54 15.27 28.76
CA ALA A 204 -30.53 16.64 29.25
C ALA A 204 -31.74 16.92 30.16
N THR A 205 -31.56 17.88 31.05
CA THR A 205 -32.61 18.46 31.89
C THR A 205 -33.41 19.50 31.12
N TRP A 206 -34.57 19.86 31.66
CA TRP A 206 -35.39 20.93 31.13
C TRP A 206 -34.70 22.29 31.24
N THR A 207 -33.79 22.48 32.22
CA THR A 207 -32.99 23.71 32.32
C THR A 207 -31.97 23.80 31.19
N GLU A 208 -31.27 22.70 30.91
CA GLU A 208 -30.25 22.63 29.85
C GLU A 208 -30.88 22.72 28.44
N PHE A 209 -32.04 22.09 28.23
CA PHE A 209 -32.73 22.15 26.94
C PHE A 209 -34.25 22.31 27.09
N PRO A 210 -34.76 23.53 27.27
CA PRO A 210 -36.18 23.78 27.53
C PRO A 210 -37.11 23.29 26.42
N TYR A 211 -38.27 22.76 26.80
CA TYR A 211 -39.28 22.34 25.85
C TYR A 211 -40.10 23.54 25.32
N ASP A 212 -40.17 23.65 24.01
CA ASP A 212 -40.87 24.72 23.28
C ASP A 212 -41.47 24.16 21.96
N SER A 213 -41.86 25.04 21.03
CA SER A 213 -42.46 24.65 19.76
C SER A 213 -41.45 24.21 18.69
N ASP A 214 -40.14 24.38 18.92
CA ASP A 214 -39.10 23.97 17.99
C ASP A 214 -38.78 22.48 18.16
N TYR A 215 -39.10 21.72 17.13
CA TYR A 215 -38.93 20.28 17.07
C TYR A 215 -37.76 19.85 16.18
N ARG A 216 -36.91 20.78 15.71
CA ARG A 216 -35.85 20.48 14.73
C ARG A 216 -34.45 20.66 15.26
N ALA A 217 -34.20 21.69 16.07
CA ALA A 217 -32.84 21.96 16.54
C ALA A 217 -32.41 20.92 17.57
N TRP A 218 -31.16 20.49 17.49
CA TRP A 218 -30.49 19.78 18.56
C TRP A 218 -29.80 20.80 19.47
N ASN A 219 -29.46 20.38 20.68
CA ASN A 219 -28.65 21.24 21.55
C ASN A 219 -27.20 21.24 21.02
N LEU A 220 -26.63 22.43 20.80
CA LEU A 220 -25.25 22.60 20.33
C LEU A 220 -24.27 22.98 21.45
N ASP A 221 -24.76 23.05 22.69
CA ASP A 221 -23.94 23.29 23.87
C ASP A 221 -23.29 21.96 24.33
N PRO A 222 -21.95 21.83 24.24
CA PRO A 222 -21.24 20.60 24.60
C PRO A 222 -21.43 20.23 26.08
N ASP A 223 -21.53 21.21 26.97
CA ASP A 223 -21.75 20.97 28.40
C ASP A 223 -23.06 20.22 28.63
N THR A 224 -24.09 20.49 27.81
CA THR A 224 -25.36 19.76 27.90
C THR A 224 -25.20 18.29 27.53
N TRP A 225 -24.39 17.98 26.51
CA TRP A 225 -24.10 16.61 26.10
C TRP A 225 -23.31 15.86 27.18
N GLU A 226 -22.28 16.48 27.73
CA GLU A 226 -21.50 15.88 28.82
C GLU A 226 -22.37 15.62 30.07
N ASN A 227 -23.12 16.63 30.51
CA ASN A 227 -24.01 16.51 31.67
C ASN A 227 -25.09 15.42 31.48
N ALA A 228 -25.57 15.21 30.25
CA ALA A 228 -26.53 14.16 29.95
C ALA A 228 -25.98 12.75 30.25
N LEU A 229 -24.67 12.52 30.09
CA LEU A 229 -24.02 11.21 30.33
C LEU A 229 -24.13 10.75 31.79
N TYR A 230 -24.28 11.67 32.73
CA TYR A 230 -24.49 11.35 34.16
C TYR A 230 -25.93 10.94 34.49
N ARG A 231 -26.84 11.02 33.52
CA ARG A 231 -28.28 10.75 33.65
C ARG A 231 -28.71 9.57 32.79
N ARG A 232 -27.98 8.46 32.93
CA ARG A 232 -28.14 7.23 32.12
C ARG A 232 -29.24 6.31 32.63
N PHE A 233 -29.84 5.62 31.67
CA PHE A 233 -30.88 4.62 31.90
C PHE A 233 -30.31 3.21 31.83
N ASP A 234 -30.97 2.27 32.51
CA ASP A 234 -30.48 0.91 32.65
C ASP A 234 -31.28 -0.07 31.79
N GLN A 235 -32.54 -0.31 32.12
CA GLN A 235 -33.38 -1.29 31.43
C GLN A 235 -34.73 -0.70 31.05
N TYR A 236 -35.34 -1.26 29.99
CA TYR A 236 -36.73 -1.01 29.66
C TYR A 236 -37.40 -2.28 29.15
N GLY A 237 -38.72 -2.30 29.24
CA GLY A 237 -39.52 -3.45 28.83
C GLY A 237 -41.00 -3.19 29.01
N TYR A 238 -41.79 -4.26 29.07
CA TYR A 238 -43.22 -4.17 29.31
C TYR A 238 -43.79 -5.32 30.15
N VAL A 239 -44.94 -5.06 30.77
CA VAL A 239 -45.87 -6.06 31.30
C VAL A 239 -46.81 -6.48 30.17
N LEU A 240 -46.92 -7.79 29.95
CA LEU A 240 -47.77 -8.39 28.92
C LEU A 240 -49.17 -8.71 29.49
N ASN A 241 -50.17 -8.92 28.63
CA ASN A 241 -51.50 -9.38 29.01
C ASN A 241 -52.16 -8.51 30.09
N THR A 242 -52.00 -7.19 30.01
CA THR A 242 -52.65 -6.25 30.95
C THR A 242 -54.19 -6.25 30.90
N HIS A 243 -54.79 -6.93 29.92
CA HIS A 243 -56.22 -7.27 29.91
C HIS A 243 -56.57 -8.50 30.77
N GLU A 244 -55.60 -9.26 31.27
CA GLU A 244 -55.81 -10.39 32.19
C GLU A 244 -55.54 -9.94 33.64
N ASP A 245 -56.12 -10.64 34.62
CA ASP A 245 -55.95 -10.29 36.04
C ASP A 245 -54.49 -10.42 36.48
N THR A 246 -53.79 -11.41 35.94
CA THR A 246 -52.36 -11.64 36.14
C THR A 246 -51.51 -10.42 35.74
N GLY A 247 -51.77 -9.83 34.56
CA GLY A 247 -51.09 -8.62 34.11
C GLY A 247 -51.46 -7.39 34.94
N ILE A 248 -52.72 -7.25 35.35
CA ILE A 248 -53.18 -6.19 36.26
C ILE A 248 -52.44 -6.26 37.59
N GLU A 249 -52.33 -7.45 38.18
CA GLU A 249 -51.64 -7.65 39.46
C GLU A 249 -50.13 -7.40 39.36
N GLN A 250 -49.49 -7.73 38.24
CA GLN A 250 -48.09 -7.36 38.01
C GLN A 250 -47.91 -5.83 37.94
N VAL A 251 -48.80 -5.13 37.22
CA VAL A 251 -48.79 -3.65 37.18
C VAL A 251 -48.96 -3.07 38.59
N LYS A 252 -49.88 -3.60 39.40
CA LYS A 252 -50.07 -3.17 40.80
C LYS A 252 -48.81 -3.39 41.63
N GLN A 253 -48.16 -4.55 41.53
CA GLN A 253 -46.89 -4.83 42.24
C GLN A 253 -45.81 -3.81 41.88
N MET A 254 -45.67 -3.46 40.59
CA MET A 254 -44.74 -2.42 40.16
C MET A 254 -45.10 -1.05 40.75
N LEU A 255 -46.38 -0.66 40.69
CA LEU A 255 -46.86 0.59 41.31
C LEU A 255 -46.58 0.63 42.82
N VAL A 256 -46.76 -0.50 43.53
CA VAL A 256 -46.43 -0.62 44.97
C VAL A 256 -44.95 -0.31 45.22
N ASN A 257 -44.04 -0.77 44.37
CA ASN A 257 -42.61 -0.44 44.42
C ASN A 257 -42.26 1.00 44.01
N GLY A 258 -43.25 1.80 43.62
CA GLY A 258 -43.03 3.19 43.23
C GLY A 258 -42.91 3.41 41.73
N TYR A 259 -42.90 2.37 40.89
CA TYR A 259 -42.83 2.55 39.44
C TYR A 259 -44.03 3.36 38.89
N ILE A 260 -43.83 3.96 37.73
CA ILE A 260 -44.92 4.44 36.87
C ILE A 260 -44.75 3.82 35.47
N LEU A 261 -45.85 3.59 34.76
CA LEU A 261 -45.82 2.81 33.52
C LEU A 261 -46.50 3.54 32.37
N ASN A 262 -45.88 3.54 31.19
CA ASN A 262 -46.44 4.16 30.00
C ASN A 262 -47.34 3.19 29.24
N ILE A 263 -48.51 3.69 28.83
CA ILE A 263 -49.56 2.93 28.16
C ILE A 263 -49.98 3.61 26.85
N PRO A 264 -50.21 2.83 25.79
CA PRO A 264 -50.91 3.25 24.59
C PRO A 264 -52.44 3.10 24.74
N THR A 265 -53.22 4.09 24.28
CA THR A 265 -54.69 4.02 24.32
C THR A 265 -55.34 4.90 23.25
N TYR A 266 -56.58 4.59 22.88
CA TYR A 266 -57.38 5.38 21.94
C TYR A 266 -58.25 6.38 22.71
N ILE A 267 -57.67 7.52 23.05
CA ILE A 267 -58.24 8.46 24.02
C ILE A 267 -59.56 9.08 23.56
N TYR A 268 -59.78 9.21 22.25
CA TYR A 268 -61.05 9.73 21.70
C TYR A 268 -62.15 8.67 21.61
N SER A 269 -61.80 7.41 21.84
CA SER A 269 -62.74 6.28 21.89
C SER A 269 -63.14 5.90 23.32
N TRP A 270 -62.66 6.63 24.33
CA TRP A 270 -62.99 6.41 25.74
C TRP A 270 -64.47 6.66 26.03
N GLN A 271 -65.10 5.69 26.70
CA GLN A 271 -66.48 5.79 27.18
C GLN A 271 -66.46 5.94 28.70
N TYR A 272 -67.08 7.01 29.19
CA TYR A 272 -67.05 7.37 30.60
C TYR A 272 -68.33 6.96 31.31
N GLN A 273 -68.19 6.58 32.57
CA GLN A 273 -69.27 6.49 33.55
C GLN A 273 -68.89 7.26 34.82
N THR A 274 -69.88 7.43 35.70
CA THR A 274 -69.69 8.10 36.98
C THR A 274 -69.24 7.06 38.01
N ILE A 275 -68.26 7.41 38.83
CA ILE A 275 -67.85 6.60 39.99
C ILE A 275 -69.00 6.63 41.00
N GLY A 276 -69.46 5.44 41.39
CA GLY A 276 -70.51 5.26 42.38
C GLY A 276 -69.99 5.43 43.80
N ASP A 277 -70.92 5.42 44.75
CA ASP A 277 -70.65 5.39 46.20
C ASP A 277 -71.05 3.99 46.69
N ASP A 278 -70.08 3.12 46.99
CA ASP A 278 -70.37 1.78 47.49
C ASP A 278 -70.80 1.85 48.97
N PRO A 279 -72.06 1.54 49.31
CA PRO A 279 -72.54 1.65 50.69
C PRO A 279 -71.83 0.69 51.67
N ALA A 280 -71.08 -0.30 51.18
CA ALA A 280 -70.36 -1.27 52.00
C ALA A 280 -69.00 -0.77 52.53
N THR A 281 -68.44 0.32 51.99
CA THR A 281 -67.13 0.82 52.39
C THR A 281 -67.04 2.33 52.22
N SER A 282 -66.25 3.02 53.05
CA SER A 282 -66.02 4.46 52.90
C SER A 282 -64.75 4.78 52.09
N GLU A 283 -64.13 3.77 51.46
CA GLU A 283 -62.82 3.88 50.80
C GLU A 283 -62.92 4.48 49.37
N ASP A 284 -64.12 4.57 48.79
CA ASP A 284 -64.42 5.18 47.49
C ASP A 284 -65.24 6.50 47.55
N ASP A 285 -65.78 6.90 48.71
CA ASP A 285 -66.60 8.12 48.88
C ASP A 285 -65.95 9.38 48.31
N ALA A 286 -64.63 9.52 48.48
CA ALA A 286 -63.86 10.68 48.00
C ALA A 286 -63.80 10.76 46.46
N PHE A 287 -64.22 9.70 45.77
CA PHE A 287 -64.24 9.58 44.32
C PHE A 287 -65.66 9.55 43.75
N ALA A 288 -66.68 9.34 44.57
CA ALA A 288 -68.07 9.34 44.14
C ALA A 288 -68.42 10.61 43.35
N GLY A 289 -69.11 10.45 42.22
CA GLY A 289 -69.48 11.55 41.33
C GLY A 289 -68.40 11.97 40.32
N LYS A 290 -67.17 11.45 40.43
CA LYS A 290 -66.10 11.68 39.45
C LYS A 290 -66.27 10.83 38.20
N LYS A 291 -65.54 11.16 37.14
CA LYS A 291 -65.56 10.42 35.87
C LYS A 291 -64.52 9.31 35.87
N CYS A 292 -64.91 8.13 35.42
CA CYS A 292 -64.03 7.01 35.16
C CYS A 292 -64.28 6.47 33.75
N VAL A 293 -63.22 6.12 33.03
CA VAL A 293 -63.31 5.41 31.75
C VAL A 293 -63.75 3.98 32.06
N ALA A 294 -64.94 3.62 31.59
CA ALA A 294 -65.55 2.32 31.84
C ALA A 294 -65.21 1.30 30.75
N TRP A 295 -65.08 1.73 29.49
CA TRP A 295 -64.56 0.92 28.37
C TRP A 295 -64.05 1.81 27.23
N VAL A 296 -63.39 1.20 26.24
CA VAL A 296 -62.95 1.86 25.01
C VAL A 296 -63.66 1.24 23.81
N ASN A 297 -64.22 2.09 22.93
CA ASN A 297 -65.01 1.68 21.77
C ASN A 297 -64.52 2.39 20.50
N GLY A 298 -63.80 1.65 19.65
CA GLY A 298 -63.14 2.16 18.44
C GLY A 298 -61.68 2.57 18.63
N THR A 299 -61.06 3.03 17.53
CA THR A 299 -59.62 3.26 17.41
C THR A 299 -59.26 4.73 17.15
N ALA A 300 -60.01 5.69 17.71
CA ALA A 300 -59.76 7.11 17.51
C ALA A 300 -58.78 7.69 18.54
N GLY A 301 -57.79 8.46 18.07
CA GLY A 301 -56.86 9.20 18.93
C GLY A 301 -55.85 8.33 19.66
N TYR A 302 -55.02 7.59 18.90
CA TYR A 302 -53.98 6.76 19.50
C TYR A 302 -52.91 7.63 20.20
N HIS A 303 -52.78 7.44 21.52
CA HIS A 303 -52.10 8.38 22.41
C HIS A 303 -51.35 7.66 23.52
N ALA A 304 -50.22 8.24 23.94
CA ALA A 304 -49.44 7.74 25.07
C ALA A 304 -49.84 8.44 26.37
N MET A 305 -49.96 7.66 27.45
CA MET A 305 -50.29 8.15 28.79
C MET A 305 -49.47 7.41 29.85
N THR A 306 -49.50 7.86 31.10
CA THR A 306 -48.74 7.23 32.19
C THR A 306 -49.65 6.77 33.33
N VAL A 307 -49.62 5.49 33.68
CA VAL A 307 -50.24 4.93 34.88
C VAL A 307 -49.39 5.29 36.09
N VAL A 308 -49.99 5.98 37.06
CA VAL A 308 -49.31 6.52 38.25
C VAL A 308 -49.87 5.98 39.55
N GLY A 309 -50.87 5.12 39.51
CA GLY A 309 -51.49 4.58 40.71
C GLY A 309 -52.72 3.74 40.42
N TYR A 310 -53.32 3.21 41.47
CA TYR A 310 -54.55 2.44 41.43
C TYR A 310 -55.34 2.58 42.73
N ASN A 311 -56.63 2.26 42.69
CA ASN A 311 -57.46 2.07 43.87
C ASN A 311 -58.46 0.95 43.60
N ASP A 312 -58.37 -0.14 44.36
CA ASP A 312 -59.21 -1.33 44.23
C ASP A 312 -60.66 -1.08 44.69
N ASN A 313 -60.89 -0.03 45.47
CA ASN A 313 -62.21 0.27 46.03
C ASN A 313 -63.12 1.08 45.11
N ILE A 314 -62.58 1.75 44.09
CA ILE A 314 -63.39 2.57 43.17
C ILE A 314 -64.43 1.68 42.50
N TRP A 315 -65.72 2.01 42.66
CA TRP A 315 -66.80 1.31 41.99
C TRP A 315 -67.31 2.10 40.78
N VAL A 316 -67.46 1.41 39.65
CA VAL A 316 -68.09 1.95 38.44
C VAL A 316 -69.17 0.98 37.99
N ASP A 317 -70.43 1.41 37.96
CA ASP A 317 -71.57 0.59 37.53
C ASP A 317 -71.53 0.33 36.01
N ILE A 318 -70.79 -0.69 35.60
CA ILE A 318 -70.47 -1.02 34.21
C ILE A 318 -71.73 -1.48 33.47
N ASN A 319 -72.56 -2.31 34.10
CA ASN A 319 -73.77 -2.86 33.47
C ASN A 319 -75.03 -1.99 33.70
N GLY A 320 -74.96 -0.97 34.55
CA GLY A 320 -76.03 -0.01 34.80
C GLY A 320 -77.13 -0.56 35.71
N ASN A 321 -76.85 -1.58 36.52
CA ASN A 321 -77.83 -2.23 37.38
C ASN A 321 -77.92 -1.61 38.80
N ASN A 322 -77.06 -0.63 39.13
CA ASN A 322 -76.87 -0.03 40.46
C ASN A 322 -76.57 -1.04 41.59
N VAL A 323 -75.92 -2.15 41.28
CA VAL A 323 -75.49 -3.18 42.22
C VAL A 323 -73.98 -3.36 42.08
N VAL A 324 -73.27 -3.37 43.21
CA VAL A 324 -71.82 -3.58 43.20
C VAL A 324 -71.49 -5.02 42.79
N ASP A 325 -71.02 -5.20 41.56
CA ASP A 325 -70.56 -6.49 41.05
C ASP A 325 -69.03 -6.65 41.19
N SER A 326 -68.54 -7.89 41.38
CA SER A 326 -67.10 -8.13 41.63
C SER A 326 -66.18 -7.66 40.49
N GLY A 327 -66.67 -7.56 39.25
CA GLY A 327 -65.91 -7.07 38.09
C GLY A 327 -65.93 -5.55 37.92
N GLU A 328 -66.67 -4.84 38.75
CA GLU A 328 -66.87 -3.38 38.68
C GLU A 328 -65.97 -2.59 39.64
N LYS A 329 -65.24 -3.30 40.50
CA LYS A 329 -64.34 -2.72 41.47
C LYS A 329 -62.93 -2.55 40.91
N GLY A 330 -62.44 -1.34 41.09
CA GLY A 330 -61.06 -0.96 40.91
C GLY A 330 -60.79 -0.16 39.64
N ALA A 331 -59.87 0.79 39.77
CA ALA A 331 -59.44 1.63 38.66
C ALA A 331 -57.96 2.02 38.77
N PHE A 332 -57.34 2.26 37.61
CA PHE A 332 -56.03 2.87 37.48
C PHE A 332 -56.14 4.39 37.39
N LYS A 333 -55.21 5.09 38.05
CA LYS A 333 -55.00 6.53 37.91
C LYS A 333 -54.01 6.79 36.80
N ILE A 334 -54.40 7.59 35.81
CA ILE A 334 -53.63 7.85 34.60
C ILE A 334 -53.33 9.35 34.52
N ALA A 335 -52.07 9.72 34.28
CA ALA A 335 -51.60 11.06 33.99
C ALA A 335 -51.53 11.29 32.48
N ASN A 336 -51.84 12.52 32.04
CA ASN A 336 -51.78 12.95 30.65
C ASN A 336 -50.79 14.11 30.46
N SER A 337 -50.38 14.33 29.22
CA SER A 337 -49.46 15.38 28.76
C SER A 337 -50.19 16.56 28.12
N TRP A 338 -51.44 16.86 28.50
CA TRP A 338 -52.23 17.99 27.97
C TRP A 338 -52.39 19.15 28.97
N GLY A 339 -51.61 19.14 30.04
CA GLY A 339 -51.66 20.16 31.08
C GLY A 339 -52.77 19.96 32.10
N THR A 340 -52.77 20.82 33.12
CA THR A 340 -53.66 20.72 34.30
C THR A 340 -55.10 21.10 34.01
N SER A 341 -55.40 21.77 32.89
CA SER A 341 -56.76 22.09 32.48
C SER A 341 -57.53 20.90 31.92
N TRP A 342 -56.84 19.80 31.59
CA TRP A 342 -57.46 18.58 31.08
C TRP A 342 -57.82 17.62 32.22
N GLY A 343 -58.96 16.94 32.11
CA GLY A 343 -59.40 15.93 33.08
C GLY A 343 -59.52 16.49 34.50
N GLU A 344 -59.12 15.70 35.49
CA GLU A 344 -58.99 16.13 36.89
C GLU A 344 -57.56 16.60 37.15
N ALA A 345 -57.26 17.87 36.89
CA ALA A 345 -55.94 18.46 37.09
C ALA A 345 -54.81 17.71 36.32
N GLY A 346 -55.11 17.21 35.12
CA GLY A 346 -54.21 16.42 34.29
C GLY A 346 -54.35 14.91 34.41
N PHE A 347 -55.26 14.43 35.28
CA PHE A 347 -55.46 13.01 35.54
C PHE A 347 -56.83 12.50 35.10
N ALA A 348 -56.92 11.18 34.89
CA ALA A 348 -58.17 10.46 34.70
C ALA A 348 -58.14 9.12 35.44
N TRP A 349 -59.32 8.56 35.69
CA TRP A 349 -59.48 7.20 36.18
C TRP A 349 -59.94 6.28 35.05
N MET A 350 -59.46 5.05 35.03
CA MET A 350 -59.87 4.01 34.08
C MET A 350 -60.12 2.71 34.84
N SER A 351 -61.31 2.13 34.72
CA SER A 351 -61.68 0.91 35.43
C SER A 351 -60.83 -0.28 34.99
N TYR A 352 -60.68 -1.29 35.84
CA TYR A 352 -60.03 -2.54 35.45
C TYR A 352 -60.80 -3.26 34.35
N ASP A 353 -62.13 -3.18 34.38
CA ASP A 353 -62.96 -3.72 33.30
C ASP A 353 -62.60 -3.07 31.97
N ALA A 354 -62.31 -1.76 31.89
CA ALA A 354 -61.98 -1.06 30.64
C ALA A 354 -60.83 -1.70 29.85
N LEU A 355 -59.95 -2.46 30.51
CA LEU A 355 -58.85 -3.21 29.87
C LEU A 355 -59.32 -4.51 29.21
N LYS A 356 -60.49 -5.02 29.58
CA LYS A 356 -61.07 -6.30 29.13
C LYS A 356 -61.79 -6.14 27.78
N ASN A 357 -61.75 -7.19 26.97
CA ASN A 357 -62.59 -7.34 25.78
C ASN A 357 -62.91 -8.84 25.56
N PRO A 358 -64.17 -9.29 25.68
CA PRO A 358 -65.37 -8.53 26.08
C PRO A 358 -65.33 -8.05 27.55
N SER A 359 -66.39 -7.37 28.03
CA SER A 359 -66.50 -7.02 29.47
C SER A 359 -66.42 -8.27 30.34
N ALA A 360 -65.76 -8.17 31.49
CA ALA A 360 -65.79 -9.20 32.53
C ALA A 360 -67.05 -9.09 33.40
N VAL A 361 -67.79 -7.98 33.33
CA VAL A 361 -69.05 -7.77 34.06
C VAL A 361 -70.22 -8.34 33.27
N ALA A 362 -70.99 -9.23 33.90
CA ALA A 362 -72.18 -9.80 33.28
C ALA A 362 -73.18 -8.69 32.90
N GLY A 363 -73.63 -8.68 31.64
CA GLY A 363 -74.50 -7.62 31.11
C GLY A 363 -73.77 -6.34 30.71
N GLY A 364 -72.45 -6.27 30.89
CA GLY A 364 -71.64 -5.11 30.52
C GLY A 364 -71.47 -4.90 28.99
N PRO A 365 -71.17 -3.67 28.54
CA PRO A 365 -70.96 -3.36 27.13
C PRO A 365 -69.82 -4.20 26.51
N SER A 366 -70.12 -4.87 25.38
CA SER A 366 -69.16 -5.76 24.69
C SER A 366 -69.06 -5.53 23.17
N THR A 367 -70.07 -4.98 22.50
CA THR A 367 -70.02 -4.72 21.05
C THR A 367 -69.13 -3.52 20.74
N GLY A 368 -68.20 -3.67 19.79
CA GLY A 368 -67.26 -2.61 19.37
C GLY A 368 -66.13 -2.32 20.36
N ARG A 369 -66.14 -2.99 21.52
CA ARG A 369 -65.15 -2.83 22.57
C ARG A 369 -63.78 -3.33 22.11
N ILE A 370 -62.74 -2.62 22.53
CA ILE A 370 -61.35 -3.03 22.39
C ILE A 370 -60.66 -2.97 23.75
N TYR A 371 -59.46 -3.54 23.87
CA TYR A 371 -58.66 -3.43 25.09
C TYR A 371 -58.32 -1.95 25.36
N GLY A 372 -58.62 -1.46 26.56
CA GLY A 372 -58.39 -0.06 26.93
C GLY A 372 -56.93 0.37 26.82
N TRP A 373 -56.01 -0.56 27.05
CA TRP A 373 -54.62 -0.43 26.61
C TRP A 373 -54.43 -1.33 25.40
N TYR A 374 -54.04 -0.77 24.26
CA TYR A 374 -53.86 -1.52 23.03
C TYR A 374 -52.40 -1.43 22.58
N PRO A 375 -51.65 -2.53 22.42
CA PRO A 375 -52.09 -3.93 22.31
C PRO A 375 -51.94 -4.71 23.63
N SER A 376 -52.56 -4.25 24.71
CA SER A 376 -52.53 -4.87 26.05
C SER A 376 -51.13 -4.93 26.68
N ARG A 377 -50.46 -3.78 26.79
CA ARG A 377 -49.11 -3.65 27.37
C ARG A 377 -49.00 -2.40 28.25
N ALA A 378 -48.17 -2.50 29.28
CA ALA A 378 -47.72 -1.36 30.08
C ALA A 378 -46.19 -1.35 30.15
N HIS A 379 -45.56 -0.25 29.74
CA HIS A 379 -44.12 -0.16 29.52
C HIS A 379 -43.42 0.52 30.68
N TRP A 380 -42.22 0.05 31.00
CA TRP A 380 -41.42 0.54 32.12
C TRP A 380 -39.99 0.84 31.67
N VAL A 381 -39.31 1.66 32.45
CA VAL A 381 -37.89 2.00 32.31
C VAL A 381 -37.27 2.08 33.71
N THR A 382 -35.98 1.79 33.85
CA THR A 382 -35.18 1.97 35.07
C THR A 382 -33.99 2.89 34.79
N ALA A 383 -33.45 3.51 35.84
CA ALA A 383 -32.29 4.39 35.76
C ALA A 383 -31.06 3.73 36.40
N LYS A 384 -29.86 4.06 35.92
CA LYS A 384 -28.63 3.67 36.61
C LYS A 384 -28.47 4.53 37.87
N THR A 385 -28.17 3.90 39.00
CA THR A 385 -27.94 4.58 40.27
C THR A 385 -26.47 5.00 40.38
N GLY A 386 -26.20 6.28 40.65
CA GLY A 386 -24.83 6.78 40.88
C GLY A 386 -23.88 6.59 39.69
N TYR A 387 -24.41 6.58 38.46
CA TYR A 387 -23.60 6.38 37.27
C TYR A 387 -22.60 7.52 37.04
N GLN A 388 -21.39 7.16 36.65
CA GLN A 388 -20.35 8.07 36.22
C GLN A 388 -19.71 7.46 34.96
N PRO A 389 -19.62 8.21 33.84
CA PRO A 389 -18.81 7.79 32.72
C PRO A 389 -17.34 7.69 33.16
N LYS A 390 -16.62 6.73 32.58
CA LYS A 390 -15.19 6.50 32.82
C LYS A 390 -14.34 6.93 31.62
N MET A 391 -14.90 6.82 30.43
CA MET A 391 -14.26 7.21 29.18
C MET A 391 -15.27 8.00 28.36
N ILE A 392 -14.89 9.19 27.93
CA ILE A 392 -15.73 10.10 27.14
C ILE A 392 -15.01 10.39 25.82
N GLY A 393 -15.77 10.49 24.73
CA GLY A 393 -15.28 11.05 23.48
C GLY A 393 -16.02 12.34 23.14
N GLU A 394 -15.29 13.44 23.04
CA GLU A 394 -15.79 14.72 22.55
C GLU A 394 -15.35 14.93 21.10
N PHE A 395 -16.24 15.39 20.24
CA PHE A 395 -15.90 15.64 18.84
C PHE A 395 -16.76 16.74 18.23
N LYS A 396 -16.19 17.44 17.26
CA LYS A 396 -16.88 18.43 16.44
C LYS A 396 -17.23 17.84 15.09
N LEU A 397 -18.51 17.89 14.73
CA LEU A 397 -19.03 17.39 13.47
C LEU A 397 -19.77 18.51 12.74
N ASN A 398 -19.56 18.63 11.43
CA ASN A 398 -20.27 19.56 10.57
C ASN A 398 -21.00 18.77 9.47
N HIS A 399 -22.29 19.04 9.29
CA HIS A 399 -23.06 18.53 8.16
C HIS A 399 -24.38 19.30 8.00
N ALA A 400 -24.85 19.44 6.76
CA ALA A 400 -26.16 20.01 6.44
C ALA A 400 -27.38 19.09 6.70
N LYS A 401 -27.19 17.78 6.96
CA LYS A 401 -28.27 16.78 7.00
C LYS A 401 -27.93 15.62 7.94
N ARG A 402 -28.64 15.51 9.05
CA ARG A 402 -28.43 14.45 10.04
C ARG A 402 -28.90 13.07 9.59
N ASP A 403 -29.89 13.00 8.71
CA ASP A 403 -30.41 11.73 8.20
C ASP A 403 -29.50 11.02 7.20
N HIS A 404 -28.40 11.65 6.79
CA HIS A 404 -27.32 11.05 6.00
C HIS A 404 -26.20 10.46 6.87
N LEU A 405 -26.16 10.82 8.17
CA LEU A 405 -25.04 10.52 9.06
C LEU A 405 -25.21 9.20 9.81
N ARG A 406 -24.12 8.42 9.85
CA ARG A 406 -23.94 7.31 10.78
C ARG A 406 -22.64 7.46 11.55
N MET A 407 -22.76 7.55 12.86
CA MET A 407 -21.62 7.54 13.76
C MET A 407 -21.35 6.11 14.23
N THR A 408 -20.07 5.77 14.42
CA THR A 408 -19.63 4.48 14.94
C THR A 408 -18.56 4.72 15.99
N LEU A 409 -18.66 4.11 17.16
CA LEU A 409 -17.62 4.14 18.18
C LEU A 409 -17.03 2.74 18.25
N GLY A 410 -15.73 2.61 18.50
CA GLY A 410 -15.16 1.29 18.62
C GLY A 410 -13.75 1.24 19.16
N THR A 411 -13.27 0.03 19.36
CA THR A 411 -11.91 -0.25 19.80
C THR A 411 -11.28 -1.38 19.00
N SER A 412 -9.96 -1.42 18.92
CA SER A 412 -9.18 -2.55 18.41
C SER A 412 -7.79 -2.63 19.07
N ASP A 413 -7.08 -3.71 18.80
CA ASP A 413 -5.62 -3.75 18.95
C ASP A 413 -4.97 -2.65 18.06
N ILE A 414 -3.75 -2.23 18.41
CA ILE A 414 -2.99 -1.22 17.64
C ILE A 414 -2.73 -1.65 16.18
N ASN A 415 -2.40 -0.68 15.33
CA ASN A 415 -2.12 -0.87 13.89
C ASN A 415 -3.28 -1.45 13.06
N GLN A 416 -4.51 -1.36 13.54
CA GLN A 416 -5.70 -1.59 12.70
C GLN A 416 -6.18 -0.26 12.14
N SER A 417 -6.84 -0.28 10.99
CA SER A 417 -7.47 0.91 10.40
C SER A 417 -8.97 1.00 10.67
N THR A 418 -9.54 -0.02 11.33
CA THR A 418 -10.97 -0.11 11.63
C THR A 418 -11.20 -0.80 12.97
N PRO A 419 -12.25 -0.44 13.72
CA PRO A 419 -12.55 -1.08 15.00
C PRO A 419 -12.96 -2.55 14.86
N SER A 420 -12.52 -3.40 15.79
CA SER A 420 -12.92 -4.81 15.90
C SER A 420 -14.09 -5.01 16.87
N SER A 421 -14.24 -4.12 17.84
CA SER A 421 -15.40 -3.99 18.72
C SER A 421 -16.11 -2.68 18.41
N VAL A 422 -17.43 -2.73 18.24
CA VAL A 422 -18.22 -1.57 17.78
C VAL A 422 -19.42 -1.34 18.69
N TRP A 423 -19.66 -0.07 19.00
CA TRP A 423 -20.86 0.46 19.61
C TRP A 423 -21.48 1.54 18.73
N ILE A 424 -22.79 1.44 18.49
CA ILE A 424 -23.49 2.34 17.57
C ILE A 424 -24.41 3.28 18.37
N PRO A 425 -24.23 4.60 18.25
CA PRO A 425 -25.14 5.61 18.78
C PRO A 425 -26.40 5.71 17.90
N GLU A 426 -27.57 5.31 18.42
CA GLU A 426 -28.81 5.23 17.61
C GLU A 426 -29.32 6.59 17.11
N MET A 427 -29.07 7.67 17.85
CA MET A 427 -29.59 9.00 17.52
C MET A 427 -28.88 9.65 16.33
N ILE A 428 -27.64 9.25 16.01
CA ILE A 428 -26.93 9.65 14.78
C ILE A 428 -26.72 8.42 13.92
N TYR A 429 -27.80 7.70 13.65
CA TYR A 429 -27.85 6.59 12.71
C TYR A 429 -29.01 6.82 11.74
N ASN A 430 -28.80 7.73 10.78
CA ASN A 430 -29.80 8.19 9.82
C ASN A 430 -31.08 8.74 10.47
N GLN A 431 -30.94 9.52 11.55
CA GLN A 431 -32.07 10.12 12.27
C GLN A 431 -31.99 11.66 12.28
N GLY A 432 -33.00 12.33 12.83
CA GLY A 432 -33.04 13.79 12.93
C GLY A 432 -33.43 14.54 11.64
N GLY A 433 -33.63 13.85 10.52
CA GLY A 433 -34.13 14.40 9.25
C GLY A 433 -33.12 15.24 8.45
N ALA A 434 -33.55 15.69 7.28
CA ALA A 434 -32.74 16.43 6.29
C ALA A 434 -32.46 17.90 6.69
N TYR A 435 -31.91 18.08 7.88
CA TYR A 435 -31.57 19.36 8.48
C TYR A 435 -30.21 19.26 9.18
N GLY A 436 -29.48 20.38 9.25
CA GLY A 436 -28.28 20.55 10.06
C GLY A 436 -28.61 20.53 11.55
N PHE A 437 -27.59 20.49 12.40
CA PHE A 437 -27.78 20.31 13.85
C PHE A 437 -28.62 21.42 14.50
N ASP A 438 -28.58 22.64 13.99
CA ASP A 438 -29.39 23.79 14.44
C ASP A 438 -30.86 23.76 13.95
N GLY A 439 -31.24 22.74 13.17
CA GLY A 439 -32.58 22.59 12.60
C GLY A 439 -32.82 23.37 11.30
N THR A 440 -31.80 24.05 10.76
CA THR A 440 -31.82 24.69 9.44
C THR A 440 -31.38 23.71 8.35
N THR A 441 -31.33 24.16 7.09
CA THR A 441 -30.83 23.35 5.96
C THR A 441 -29.36 23.62 5.65
N ASN A 442 -28.69 24.46 6.46
CA ASN A 442 -27.29 24.78 6.27
C ASN A 442 -26.41 23.82 7.07
N ALA A 443 -25.19 23.61 6.60
CA ALA A 443 -24.18 22.92 7.37
C ALA A 443 -23.77 23.81 8.56
N VAL A 444 -23.71 23.21 9.75
CA VAL A 444 -23.36 23.90 11.00
C VAL A 444 -22.52 22.96 11.84
N ASP A 445 -21.57 23.52 12.58
CA ASP A 445 -20.78 22.77 13.55
C ASP A 445 -21.66 22.40 14.75
N GLY A 446 -21.59 21.14 15.17
CA GLY A 446 -22.05 20.68 16.47
C GLY A 446 -20.90 20.00 17.21
N THR A 447 -20.71 20.34 18.48
CA THR A 447 -19.83 19.58 19.37
C THR A 447 -20.68 18.60 20.17
N PHE A 448 -20.31 17.33 20.09
CA PHE A 448 -21.04 16.22 20.68
C PHE A 448 -20.13 15.45 21.64
N VAL A 449 -20.72 14.93 22.71
CA VAL A 449 -20.01 14.22 23.77
C VAL A 449 -20.66 12.85 23.97
N PHE A 450 -19.91 11.78 23.73
CA PHE A 450 -20.38 10.40 23.83
C PHE A 450 -19.64 9.63 24.92
N ASP A 451 -20.32 8.62 25.44
CA ASP A 451 -19.84 7.77 26.51
C ASP A 451 -19.24 6.48 25.94
N PHE A 452 -17.94 6.33 26.10
CA PHE A 452 -17.14 5.19 25.65
C PHE A 452 -16.94 4.15 26.76
N THR A 453 -17.52 4.35 27.95
CA THR A 453 -17.32 3.48 29.13
C THR A 453 -17.64 2.02 28.85
N ASP A 454 -18.70 1.75 28.06
CA ASP A 454 -19.14 0.39 27.75
C ASP A 454 -18.19 -0.35 26.78
N LEU A 455 -17.23 0.35 26.16
CA LEU A 455 -16.18 -0.22 25.30
C LEU A 455 -14.88 -0.56 26.06
N MET A 456 -14.74 -0.14 27.31
CA MET A 456 -13.55 -0.42 28.12
C MET A 456 -13.43 -1.92 28.43
N THR A 457 -12.26 -2.49 28.18
CA THR A 457 -11.94 -3.89 28.51
C THR A 457 -11.43 -4.02 29.95
N PRO A 458 -11.87 -5.05 30.70
CA PRO A 458 -11.34 -5.33 32.04
C PRO A 458 -9.83 -5.64 31.98
N GLY A 459 -9.01 -4.84 32.66
CA GLY A 459 -7.55 -4.99 32.71
C GLY A 459 -6.76 -3.96 31.90
N GLY A 460 -7.43 -3.16 31.06
CA GLY A 460 -6.77 -2.13 30.25
C GLY A 460 -5.90 -2.69 29.12
N GLY A 461 -4.89 -1.92 28.73
CA GLY A 461 -3.97 -2.22 27.65
C GLY A 461 -4.06 -1.19 26.53
N LEU A 462 -2.90 -0.93 25.90
CA LEU A 462 -2.81 -0.07 24.73
C LEU A 462 -3.76 -0.54 23.63
N THR A 463 -4.72 0.30 23.28
CA THR A 463 -5.75 0.04 22.27
C THR A 463 -6.00 1.28 21.45
N THR A 464 -6.46 1.10 20.20
CA THR A 464 -6.91 2.21 19.37
C THR A 464 -8.41 2.40 19.59
N TRP A 465 -8.80 3.61 19.96
CA TRP A 465 -10.17 4.08 20.15
C TRP A 465 -10.61 4.85 18.91
N TYR A 466 -11.71 4.44 18.30
CA TYR A 466 -12.17 5.02 17.04
C TYR A 466 -13.46 5.80 17.20
N LEU A 467 -13.50 6.92 16.48
CA LEU A 467 -14.73 7.59 16.08
C LEU A 467 -14.87 7.51 14.56
N GLY A 468 -15.84 6.72 14.12
CA GLY A 468 -16.23 6.57 12.72
C GLY A 468 -17.33 7.55 12.34
N VAL A 469 -17.16 8.20 11.19
CA VAL A 469 -18.16 9.05 10.54
C VAL A 469 -18.44 8.49 9.16
N GLN A 470 -19.71 8.18 8.91
CA GLN A 470 -20.20 7.78 7.60
C GLN A 470 -21.23 8.78 7.12
N ASP A 471 -21.06 9.25 5.89
CA ASP A 471 -22.09 9.92 5.09
C ASP A 471 -22.57 8.91 4.05
N ASP A 472 -23.82 8.49 4.15
CA ASP A 472 -24.37 7.45 3.28
C ASP A 472 -24.84 7.98 1.91
N THR A 473 -24.80 9.29 1.69
CA THR A 473 -25.37 9.93 0.51
C THR A 473 -24.46 11.00 -0.07
N ALA A 474 -23.82 10.69 -1.20
CA ALA A 474 -22.92 11.60 -1.91
C ALA A 474 -23.57 12.94 -2.32
N GLY A 475 -22.75 13.99 -2.36
CA GLY A 475 -23.12 15.37 -2.69
C GLY A 475 -23.44 16.25 -1.48
N SER A 476 -23.15 15.80 -0.26
CA SER A 476 -23.37 16.57 0.97
C SER A 476 -22.35 16.23 2.06
N GLU A 477 -21.07 16.46 1.77
CA GLU A 477 -19.93 16.15 2.65
C GLU A 477 -20.15 16.45 4.15
N ALA A 478 -19.78 15.48 4.98
CA ALA A 478 -19.61 15.62 6.42
C ALA A 478 -18.15 15.92 6.76
N THR A 479 -17.91 16.78 7.75
CA THR A 479 -16.56 17.05 8.27
C THR A 479 -16.47 16.69 9.75
N LEU A 480 -15.58 15.74 10.08
CA LEU A 480 -15.12 15.52 11.45
C LEU A 480 -13.98 16.49 11.74
N GLY A 481 -14.26 17.55 12.49
CA GLY A 481 -13.32 18.63 12.76
C GLY A 481 -12.33 18.33 13.89
N THR A 482 -12.82 17.75 14.98
CA THR A 482 -12.00 17.35 16.14
C THR A 482 -12.49 16.02 16.69
N PHE A 483 -11.61 15.25 17.32
CA PHE A 483 -11.96 14.07 18.11
C PHE A 483 -10.99 14.00 19.30
N THR A 484 -11.54 13.97 20.51
CA THR A 484 -10.83 13.99 21.77
C THR A 484 -11.35 12.86 22.66
N LEU A 485 -10.44 12.08 23.23
CA LEU A 485 -10.72 11.09 24.25
C LEU A 485 -10.42 11.69 25.62
N ILE A 486 -11.35 11.54 26.56
CA ILE A 486 -11.24 12.06 27.93
C ILE A 486 -11.39 10.88 28.91
N ASP A 487 -10.29 10.55 29.58
CA ASP A 487 -10.25 9.52 30.60
C ASP A 487 -10.63 10.11 31.96
N VAL A 488 -11.92 10.02 32.27
CA VAL A 488 -12.51 10.49 33.53
C VAL A 488 -12.01 9.65 34.71
N ALA A 489 -11.75 8.35 34.49
CA ALA A 489 -11.31 7.45 35.55
C ALA A 489 -9.89 7.78 36.05
N ASN A 490 -9.03 8.30 35.19
CA ASN A 490 -7.64 8.64 35.50
C ASN A 490 -7.39 10.16 35.58
N GLY A 491 -8.34 10.91 36.12
CA GLY A 491 -8.15 12.33 36.45
C GLY A 491 -8.38 13.30 35.29
N ASN A 492 -9.28 12.95 34.36
CA ASN A 492 -9.65 13.73 33.17
C ASN A 492 -8.47 13.96 32.22
N LYS A 493 -7.66 12.91 31.97
CA LYS A 493 -6.59 12.98 30.96
C LYS A 493 -7.22 13.16 29.58
N VAL A 494 -6.72 14.12 28.81
CA VAL A 494 -7.28 14.52 27.51
C VAL A 494 -6.28 14.13 26.43
N ILE A 495 -6.75 13.41 25.42
CA ILE A 495 -5.95 12.96 24.27
C ILE A 495 -6.68 13.35 23.00
N GLU A 496 -6.03 14.09 22.11
CA GLU A 496 -6.60 14.51 20.83
C GLU A 496 -6.15 13.56 19.71
N SER A 497 -7.05 13.28 18.78
CA SER A 497 -6.70 12.51 17.58
C SER A 497 -5.87 13.39 16.63
N LEU A 498 -4.78 12.83 16.12
CA LEU A 498 -3.97 13.45 15.06
C LEU A 498 -4.51 13.18 13.66
N GLU A 499 -5.54 12.33 13.55
CA GLU A 499 -6.10 11.92 12.26
C GLU A 499 -7.17 12.90 11.73
N VAL A 500 -7.52 13.94 12.49
CA VAL A 500 -8.54 14.95 12.16
C VAL A 500 -7.90 16.31 11.85
N PRO A 501 -8.53 17.18 11.02
CA PRO A 501 -9.86 17.04 10.43
C PRO A 501 -9.93 16.02 9.30
N GLN A 502 -11.08 15.32 9.19
CA GLN A 502 -11.40 14.43 8.07
C GLN A 502 -12.71 14.85 7.42
N THR A 503 -12.82 14.66 6.10
CA THR A 503 -14.08 14.85 5.38
C THR A 503 -14.52 13.54 4.72
N VAL A 504 -15.83 13.37 4.58
CA VAL A 504 -16.44 12.16 4.01
C VAL A 504 -17.71 12.51 3.25
N ASP A 505 -17.88 11.98 2.04
CA ASP A 505 -19.04 12.20 1.17
C ASP A 505 -19.41 10.90 0.46
N GLY A 506 -20.53 10.28 0.83
CA GLY A 506 -20.94 8.97 0.31
C GLY A 506 -20.02 7.79 0.68
N ASP A 507 -19.22 7.93 1.74
CA ASP A 507 -18.27 6.90 2.21
C ASP A 507 -18.20 6.87 3.76
N GLN A 508 -17.18 6.22 4.31
CA GLN A 508 -16.90 6.14 5.74
C GLN A 508 -15.43 6.38 6.04
N VAL A 509 -15.18 7.19 7.09
CA VAL A 509 -13.85 7.41 7.65
C VAL A 509 -13.84 7.08 9.14
N TYR A 510 -12.64 6.82 9.67
CA TYR A 510 -12.40 6.63 11.09
C TYR A 510 -11.24 7.52 11.53
N ALA A 511 -11.40 8.17 12.67
CA ALA A 511 -10.33 8.82 13.41
C ALA A 511 -9.99 7.98 14.64
N GLY A 512 -8.73 7.58 14.77
CA GLY A 512 -8.18 6.80 15.86
C GLY A 512 -7.47 7.63 16.92
N ILE A 513 -7.48 7.14 18.16
CA ILE A 513 -6.64 7.57 19.27
C ILE A 513 -6.06 6.32 19.91
N GLU A 514 -4.74 6.18 19.92
CA GLU A 514 -4.08 5.09 20.66
C GLU A 514 -3.93 5.51 22.12
N TYR A 515 -4.53 4.75 23.03
CA TYR A 515 -4.51 5.09 24.45
C TYR A 515 -4.63 3.84 25.32
N ASP A 516 -3.87 3.82 26.42
CA ASP A 516 -3.99 2.79 27.46
C ASP A 516 -4.71 3.36 28.70
N PRO A 517 -5.97 2.95 28.96
CA PRO A 517 -6.71 3.37 30.15
C PRO A 517 -6.18 2.78 31.47
N SER A 518 -5.14 1.94 31.45
CA SER A 518 -4.47 1.44 32.65
C SER A 518 -3.68 2.55 33.39
N GLY A 519 -3.33 3.63 32.68
CA GLY A 519 -2.51 4.72 33.20
C GLY A 519 -1.00 4.48 33.12
N ASP A 520 -0.56 3.40 32.45
CA ASP A 520 0.85 3.16 32.16
C ASP A 520 1.35 4.17 31.11
N ASN A 521 2.56 4.71 31.32
CA ASN A 521 3.17 5.65 30.38
C ASN A 521 3.54 4.94 29.07
N LEU A 522 3.14 5.51 27.94
CA LEU A 522 3.48 4.98 26.63
C LEU A 522 4.75 5.67 26.12
N PRO A 523 5.65 4.95 25.41
CA PRO A 523 6.73 5.63 24.72
C PRO A 523 6.17 6.60 23.65
N PRO A 524 6.82 7.75 23.42
CA PRO A 524 6.42 8.67 22.36
C PRO A 524 6.58 8.03 20.97
N SER A 525 6.00 8.63 19.95
CA SER A 525 6.26 8.32 18.54
C SER A 525 7.30 9.29 17.99
N ALA A 526 8.51 8.80 17.73
CA ALA A 526 9.54 9.55 17.03
C ALA A 526 9.28 9.53 15.53
N LEU A 527 9.35 10.70 14.87
CA LEU A 527 9.24 10.84 13.42
C LEU A 527 10.39 11.71 12.93
N ALA A 528 11.36 11.09 12.26
CA ALA A 528 12.55 11.74 11.75
C ALA A 528 12.37 12.12 10.27
N ASP A 529 12.70 13.36 9.92
CA ASP A 529 12.73 13.85 8.54
C ASP A 529 13.99 14.71 8.28
N ALA A 530 14.29 14.96 7.00
CA ALA A 530 15.44 15.74 6.55
C ALA A 530 15.09 16.55 5.29
N SER A 531 15.66 17.75 5.17
CA SER A 531 15.41 18.64 4.02
C SER A 531 15.91 18.06 2.68
N VAL A 532 16.93 17.21 2.71
CA VAL A 532 17.48 16.46 1.57
C VAL A 532 18.00 15.11 2.08
N TYR A 533 17.99 14.09 1.20
CA TYR A 533 18.45 12.73 1.52
C TYR A 533 19.74 12.33 0.80
N SER A 534 20.17 13.12 -0.18
CA SER A 534 21.44 12.94 -0.88
C SER A 534 21.99 14.25 -1.44
N GLY A 535 23.30 14.29 -1.67
CA GLY A 535 24.00 15.43 -2.30
C GLY A 535 25.51 15.41 -2.06
N PRO A 536 26.27 16.31 -2.70
CA PRO A 536 27.73 16.31 -2.64
C PRO A 536 28.23 16.83 -1.28
N ALA A 537 29.37 16.29 -0.82
CA ALA A 537 30.10 16.83 0.33
C ALA A 537 30.72 18.21 0.02
N PRO A 538 30.70 19.18 0.96
CA PRO A 538 29.98 19.15 2.23
C PRO A 538 28.46 19.33 2.04
N LEU A 539 27.67 18.45 2.66
CA LEU A 539 26.20 18.47 2.56
C LEU A 539 25.58 19.00 3.86
N GLU A 540 25.08 20.23 3.85
CA GLU A 540 24.29 20.79 4.96
C GLU A 540 22.82 20.33 4.86
N ILE A 541 22.29 19.82 5.96
CA ILE A 541 20.93 19.28 6.07
C ILE A 541 20.23 19.90 7.26
N ASN A 542 19.00 20.37 7.03
CA ASN A 542 18.07 20.72 8.10
C ASN A 542 17.26 19.48 8.43
N PHE A 543 17.43 18.93 9.64
CA PHE A 543 16.64 17.81 10.13
C PHE A 543 15.35 18.32 10.79
N ASP A 544 14.30 17.52 10.77
CA ASP A 544 13.03 17.86 11.39
C ASP A 544 12.44 16.67 12.14
N GLY A 545 12.31 16.81 13.45
CA GLY A 545 11.63 15.88 14.34
C GLY A 545 10.31 16.43 14.88
N SER A 546 9.90 17.65 14.50
CA SER A 546 8.79 18.39 15.11
C SER A 546 7.41 17.74 14.92
N SER A 547 7.28 16.81 13.97
CA SER A 547 6.08 15.98 13.78
C SER A 547 5.95 14.84 14.79
N SER A 548 6.99 14.54 15.57
CA SER A 548 6.92 13.55 16.64
C SER A 548 5.86 13.95 17.67
N TYR A 549 5.23 12.96 18.30
CA TYR A 549 4.17 13.20 19.27
C TYR A 549 4.21 12.17 20.40
N ASP A 550 3.49 12.47 21.47
CA ASP A 550 3.25 11.54 22.56
C ASP A 550 1.72 11.39 22.74
N ASN A 551 1.23 10.16 22.65
CA ASN A 551 -0.20 9.85 22.73
C ASN A 551 -0.76 10.06 24.13
N ASP A 552 0.07 10.03 25.15
CA ASP A 552 -0.38 10.06 26.54
C ASP A 552 0.33 11.15 27.36
N GLY A 553 0.90 12.14 26.67
CA GLY A 553 1.62 13.24 27.30
C GLY A 553 2.12 14.28 26.30
N THR A 554 3.33 14.76 26.57
CA THR A 554 4.03 15.81 25.81
C THR A 554 5.50 15.42 25.67
N ILE A 555 6.11 15.82 24.56
CA ILE A 555 7.54 15.61 24.37
C ILE A 555 8.34 16.59 25.23
N ASP A 556 9.25 16.06 26.04
CA ASP A 556 10.18 16.83 26.88
C ASP A 556 11.50 17.13 26.14
N ALA A 557 11.99 16.17 25.32
CA ALA A 557 13.28 16.33 24.64
C ALA A 557 13.37 15.63 23.27
N PHE A 558 14.16 16.24 22.38
CA PHE A 558 14.61 15.71 21.10
C PHE A 558 16.14 15.65 21.10
N ALA A 559 16.70 14.48 20.78
CA ALA A 559 18.13 14.28 20.64
C ALA A 559 18.44 13.57 19.31
N TRP A 560 19.41 14.08 18.57
CA TRP A 560 19.83 13.54 17.28
C TRP A 560 21.26 13.01 17.37
N ASP A 561 21.49 11.81 16.84
CA ASP A 561 22.81 11.26 16.52
C ASP A 561 22.92 11.18 14.99
N PHE A 562 23.87 11.89 14.39
CA PHE A 562 23.97 12.00 12.93
C PHE A 562 24.69 10.83 12.27
N GLY A 563 25.20 9.86 13.05
CA GLY A 563 25.88 8.67 12.53
C GLY A 563 27.34 8.89 12.11
N ASP A 564 27.85 10.12 12.22
CA ASP A 564 29.26 10.50 12.00
C ASP A 564 30.03 10.79 13.30
N GLY A 565 29.37 10.58 14.45
CA GLY A 565 29.89 10.86 15.79
C GLY A 565 29.49 12.22 16.36
N ALA A 566 28.83 13.08 15.57
CA ALA A 566 28.21 14.30 16.06
C ALA A 566 26.78 14.05 16.59
N SER A 567 26.37 14.84 17.57
CA SER A 567 25.00 14.83 18.11
C SER A 567 24.54 16.24 18.46
N GLN A 568 23.23 16.46 18.39
CA GLN A 568 22.60 17.74 18.72
C GLN A 568 21.26 17.54 19.42
N TYR A 569 20.75 18.62 20.04
CA TYR A 569 19.44 18.65 20.68
C TYR A 569 18.52 19.65 20.00
N GLY A 570 17.21 19.41 20.11
CA GLY A 570 16.17 20.25 19.54
C GLY A 570 15.41 19.56 18.42
N ALA A 571 14.18 20.04 18.14
CA ALA A 571 13.31 19.44 17.15
C ALA A 571 13.82 19.63 15.71
N GLN A 572 14.50 20.75 15.43
CA GLN A 572 14.98 21.11 14.08
C GLN A 572 16.47 21.50 14.08
N PRO A 573 17.40 20.55 14.27
CA PRO A 573 18.82 20.84 14.20
C PRO A 573 19.33 20.97 12.75
N VAL A 574 20.50 21.61 12.59
CA VAL A 574 21.20 21.73 11.31
C VAL A 574 22.57 21.07 11.46
N HIS A 575 22.89 20.15 10.53
CA HIS A 575 24.14 19.42 10.53
C HIS A 575 24.76 19.36 9.13
N THR A 576 26.08 19.40 9.05
CA THR A 576 26.83 19.34 7.79
C THR A 576 27.69 18.09 7.79
N TYR A 577 27.51 17.25 6.77
CA TYR A 577 28.40 16.12 6.52
C TYR A 577 29.55 16.54 5.60
N ASP A 578 30.75 16.69 6.16
CA ASP A 578 31.93 17.16 5.45
C ASP A 578 32.61 16.10 4.57
N GLN A 579 32.27 14.82 4.74
CA GLN A 579 32.91 13.71 4.04
C GLN A 579 31.86 12.86 3.30
N PRO A 580 32.20 12.34 2.11
CA PRO A 580 31.35 11.37 1.43
C PRO A 580 31.14 10.10 2.26
N GLY A 581 29.93 9.56 2.23
CA GLY A 581 29.56 8.38 2.99
C GLY A 581 28.06 8.18 3.09
N THR A 582 27.66 7.05 3.68
CA THR A 582 26.27 6.81 4.07
C THR A 582 26.16 6.97 5.58
N TYR A 583 25.29 7.88 6.01
CA TYR A 583 25.07 8.20 7.41
C TYR A 583 23.63 7.86 7.80
N THR A 584 23.45 7.30 8.99
CA THR A 584 22.12 7.09 9.57
C THR A 584 21.93 8.13 10.66
N ALA A 585 21.09 9.12 10.40
CA ALA A 585 20.71 10.10 11.41
C ALA A 585 19.54 9.54 12.23
N THR A 586 19.75 9.35 13.53
CA THR A 586 18.77 8.79 14.47
C THR A 586 18.24 9.88 15.40
N LEU A 587 16.93 10.09 15.35
CA LEU A 587 16.19 10.89 16.32
C LEU A 587 15.80 10.01 17.51
N THR A 588 16.05 10.49 18.73
CA THR A 588 15.50 9.97 19.98
C THR A 588 14.59 11.03 20.59
N VAL A 589 13.35 10.65 20.85
CA VAL A 589 12.35 11.49 21.51
C VAL A 589 12.12 10.97 22.92
N THR A 590 12.07 11.87 23.90
CA THR A 590 11.75 11.57 25.31
C THR A 590 10.49 12.32 25.72
N ASP A 591 9.54 11.64 26.34
CA ASP A 591 8.33 12.25 26.87
C ASP A 591 8.52 12.86 28.27
N ASN A 592 7.50 13.55 28.77
CA ASN A 592 7.48 14.20 30.09
C ASN A 592 7.45 13.23 31.28
N ASN A 593 7.35 11.94 31.04
CA ASN A 593 7.37 10.87 32.04
C ASN A 593 8.64 9.99 31.95
N GLY A 594 9.52 10.29 30.99
CA GLY A 594 10.83 9.69 30.81
C GLY A 594 10.87 8.45 29.91
N ALA A 595 9.79 8.07 29.23
CA ALA A 595 9.89 7.03 28.20
C ALA A 595 10.44 7.61 26.89
N THR A 596 11.05 6.75 26.09
CA THR A 596 11.81 7.15 24.91
C THR A 596 11.49 6.26 23.72
N ASN A 597 11.51 6.84 22.52
CA ASN A 597 11.45 6.10 21.27
C ASN A 597 12.38 6.74 20.23
N THR A 598 12.68 6.00 19.16
CA THR A 598 13.63 6.42 18.14
C THR A 598 13.11 6.19 16.73
N ASP A 599 13.48 7.09 15.81
CA ASP A 599 13.29 6.93 14.37
C ASP A 599 14.56 7.36 13.63
N SER A 600 14.74 7.02 12.35
CA SER A 600 15.98 7.31 11.63
C SER A 600 15.78 7.55 10.15
N VAL A 601 16.61 8.42 9.59
CA VAL A 601 16.73 8.67 8.15
C VAL A 601 18.14 8.35 7.65
N THR A 602 18.24 7.79 6.45
CA THR A 602 19.52 7.49 5.80
C THR A 602 19.89 8.61 4.84
N ILE A 603 21.08 9.19 5.01
CA ILE A 603 21.65 10.26 4.20
C ILE A 603 22.80 9.73 3.36
N TYR A 604 22.78 10.01 2.05
CA TYR A 604 23.83 9.64 1.11
C TYR A 604 24.64 10.88 0.70
N VAL A 605 25.85 11.00 1.24
CA VAL A 605 26.74 12.11 0.93
C VAL A 605 27.71 11.65 -0.16
N GLU A 606 27.65 12.30 -1.30
CA GLU A 606 28.39 11.94 -2.49
C GLU A 606 29.75 12.64 -2.53
N GLY A 607 30.75 11.98 -3.13
CA GLY A 607 32.01 12.63 -3.48
C GLY A 607 31.85 13.56 -4.67
N SER A 608 32.87 14.35 -4.98
CA SER A 608 32.93 15.10 -6.24
C SER A 608 34.05 14.55 -7.12
N VAL A 609 33.79 14.40 -8.42
CA VAL A 609 34.79 14.06 -9.44
C VAL A 609 34.97 15.18 -10.45
N TYR A 610 36.18 15.27 -11.00
CA TYR A 610 36.52 16.27 -12.01
C TYR A 610 37.60 15.78 -12.97
N VAL A 611 37.71 16.45 -14.11
CA VAL A 611 38.78 16.22 -15.09
C VAL A 611 40.06 16.89 -14.61
N SER A 612 40.99 16.06 -14.14
CA SER A 612 42.25 16.51 -13.54
C SER A 612 43.37 16.74 -14.55
N ASP A 613 43.31 16.08 -15.70
CA ASP A 613 44.27 16.23 -16.77
C ASP A 613 43.72 15.65 -18.08
N ILE A 614 44.12 16.21 -19.21
CA ILE A 614 43.90 15.67 -20.55
C ILE A 614 45.23 15.78 -21.29
N GLN A 615 45.79 14.65 -21.71
CA GLN A 615 47.05 14.59 -22.46
C GLN A 615 46.78 14.08 -23.87
N ALA A 616 47.34 14.75 -24.88
CA ALA A 616 47.27 14.33 -26.28
C ALA A 616 48.67 14.10 -26.84
N ILE A 617 48.84 13.02 -27.59
CA ILE A 617 50.03 12.79 -28.41
C ILE A 617 49.62 12.49 -29.86
N LEU A 618 50.44 12.96 -30.80
CA LEU A 618 50.27 12.66 -32.22
C LEU A 618 50.91 11.31 -32.49
N VAL A 619 50.14 10.42 -33.10
CA VAL A 619 50.59 9.12 -33.59
C VAL A 619 50.56 9.18 -35.11
N VAL A 620 51.67 8.84 -35.75
CA VAL A 620 51.80 8.80 -37.21
C VAL A 620 52.13 7.36 -37.59
N ASP A 621 51.30 6.78 -38.46
CA ASP A 621 51.52 5.45 -39.03
C ASP A 621 51.13 5.42 -40.52
N GLU A 622 51.21 4.24 -41.14
CA GLU A 622 50.86 3.98 -42.54
C GLU A 622 49.42 4.38 -42.92
N THR A 623 48.52 4.58 -41.93
CA THR A 623 47.13 4.99 -42.16
C THR A 623 46.92 6.51 -42.06
N GLY A 624 47.94 7.27 -41.64
CA GLY A 624 47.94 8.73 -41.53
C GLY A 624 48.25 9.24 -40.11
N GLN A 625 47.78 10.44 -39.79
CA GLN A 625 48.01 11.09 -38.49
C GLN A 625 46.78 10.96 -37.58
N GLN A 626 46.96 10.50 -36.35
CA GLN A 626 45.91 10.29 -35.34
C GLN A 626 46.28 10.97 -34.01
N ALA A 627 45.30 11.45 -33.26
CA ALA A 627 45.48 11.91 -31.88
C ALA A 627 45.14 10.78 -30.90
N ARG A 628 46.09 10.39 -30.04
CA ARG A 628 45.82 9.55 -28.86
C ARG A 628 45.65 10.45 -27.65
N VAL A 629 44.50 10.38 -26.99
CA VAL A 629 44.15 11.20 -25.83
C VAL A 629 43.95 10.34 -24.59
N ASN A 630 44.59 10.73 -23.49
CA ASN A 630 44.38 10.19 -22.15
C ASN A 630 43.67 11.24 -21.29
N VAL A 631 42.53 10.89 -20.72
CA VAL A 631 41.78 11.74 -19.78
C VAL A 631 41.88 11.14 -18.38
N LYS A 632 42.29 11.94 -17.40
CA LYS A 632 42.42 11.52 -16.00
C LYS A 632 41.36 12.13 -15.11
N ILE A 633 40.60 11.28 -14.44
CA ILE A 633 39.56 11.65 -13.46
C ILE A 633 40.08 11.41 -12.05
N LEU A 634 39.95 12.43 -11.20
CA LEU A 634 40.24 12.36 -9.76
C LEU A 634 39.01 12.76 -8.95
N ASP A 635 38.95 12.29 -7.71
CA ASP A 635 38.07 12.85 -6.70
C ASP A 635 38.66 14.13 -6.08
N HIS A 636 37.87 14.86 -5.29
CA HIS A 636 38.31 16.04 -4.54
C HIS A 636 39.55 15.79 -3.64
N ASN A 637 39.75 14.55 -3.18
CA ASN A 637 40.87 14.14 -2.34
C ASN A 637 42.12 13.73 -3.15
N GLN A 638 42.12 13.97 -4.48
CA GLN A 638 43.18 13.63 -5.44
C GLN A 638 43.38 12.12 -5.65
N ASN A 639 42.43 11.28 -5.26
CA ASN A 639 42.47 9.86 -5.54
C ASN A 639 41.96 9.59 -6.97
N PRO A 640 42.58 8.68 -7.72
CA PRO A 640 42.02 8.21 -8.98
C PRO A 640 40.66 7.58 -8.79
N VAL A 641 39.75 7.78 -9.75
CA VAL A 641 38.40 7.18 -9.72
C VAL A 641 38.28 6.13 -10.82
N PRO A 642 38.41 4.84 -10.50
CA PRO A 642 38.22 3.75 -11.45
C PRO A 642 36.75 3.58 -11.85
N GLY A 643 36.51 3.15 -13.09
CA GLY A 643 35.18 2.86 -13.59
C GLY A 643 34.28 4.09 -13.82
N ALA A 644 34.82 5.31 -13.70
CA ALA A 644 34.12 6.52 -14.08
C ALA A 644 33.88 6.50 -15.59
N GLN A 645 32.61 6.64 -15.99
CA GLN A 645 32.21 6.77 -17.38
C GLN A 645 32.48 8.20 -17.82
N VAL A 646 33.27 8.36 -18.88
CA VAL A 646 33.63 9.65 -19.46
C VAL A 646 33.16 9.66 -20.90
N ASP A 647 32.40 10.69 -21.23
CA ASP A 647 31.92 10.95 -22.59
C ASP A 647 32.61 12.20 -23.11
N GLY A 648 33.12 12.11 -24.33
CA GLY A 648 33.80 13.21 -24.99
C GLY A 648 33.55 13.21 -26.48
N TYR A 649 34.03 14.25 -27.15
CA TYR A 649 33.88 14.39 -28.59
C TYR A 649 35.15 14.92 -29.25
N TRP A 650 35.40 14.41 -30.44
CA TRP A 650 36.40 14.93 -31.36
C TRP A 650 35.81 16.04 -32.23
N SER A 651 36.60 17.07 -32.51
CA SER A 651 36.26 18.18 -33.41
C SER A 651 37.50 18.72 -34.14
N GLY A 652 37.31 19.54 -35.17
CA GLY A 652 38.38 20.02 -36.04
C GLY A 652 38.47 19.16 -37.31
N LEU A 653 39.64 18.56 -37.58
CA LEU A 653 39.85 17.68 -38.75
C LEU A 653 39.11 16.35 -38.67
N VAL A 654 38.80 15.89 -37.45
CA VAL A 654 38.07 14.65 -37.20
C VAL A 654 36.88 14.95 -36.30
N ALA A 655 35.82 14.17 -36.42
CA ALA A 655 34.58 14.38 -35.69
C ALA A 655 33.97 13.04 -35.24
N GLY A 656 33.45 13.01 -34.02
CA GLY A 656 32.76 11.85 -33.49
C GLY A 656 32.72 11.86 -31.97
N ASN A 657 31.64 11.31 -31.41
CA ASN A 657 31.50 11.12 -29.97
C ASN A 657 32.18 9.81 -29.57
N VAL A 658 32.82 9.81 -28.41
CA VAL A 658 33.41 8.62 -27.80
C VAL A 658 33.01 8.55 -26.34
N SER A 659 32.90 7.32 -25.86
CA SER A 659 32.52 6.99 -24.49
C SER A 659 33.44 5.89 -24.01
N GLY A 660 33.80 5.91 -22.73
CA GLY A 660 34.73 4.94 -22.16
C GLY A 660 34.76 5.04 -20.64
N THR A 661 35.26 3.99 -20.00
CA THR A 661 35.41 3.94 -18.55
C THR A 661 36.87 4.08 -18.15
N THR A 662 37.13 4.77 -17.05
CA THR A 662 38.48 4.89 -16.50
C THR A 662 38.96 3.55 -15.94
N SER A 663 40.26 3.31 -16.10
CA SER A 663 40.98 2.19 -15.49
C SER A 663 41.21 2.40 -13.98
N GLU A 664 41.85 1.43 -13.31
CA GLU A 664 42.27 1.52 -11.89
C GLU A 664 43.10 2.77 -11.54
N THR A 665 43.73 3.39 -12.53
CA THR A 665 44.51 4.63 -12.36
C THR A 665 43.71 5.91 -12.65
N GLY A 666 42.39 5.79 -12.82
CA GLY A 666 41.50 6.91 -13.13
C GLY A 666 41.65 7.45 -14.55
N ILE A 667 42.27 6.69 -15.46
CA ILE A 667 42.57 7.13 -16.83
C ILE A 667 41.74 6.34 -17.84
N VAL A 668 41.16 7.05 -18.80
CA VAL A 668 40.53 6.50 -20.01
C VAL A 668 41.25 7.04 -21.25
N GLU A 669 41.42 6.17 -22.26
CA GLU A 669 42.17 6.49 -23.48
C GLU A 669 41.30 6.32 -24.73
N TRP A 670 41.45 7.23 -25.68
CA TRP A 670 40.90 7.09 -27.03
C TRP A 670 41.91 7.47 -28.11
N VAL A 671 41.69 6.97 -29.32
CA VAL A 671 42.45 7.33 -30.52
C VAL A 671 41.47 7.87 -31.56
N SER A 672 41.78 9.00 -32.18
CA SER A 672 40.96 9.58 -33.25
C SER A 672 41.05 8.75 -34.55
N THR A 673 40.13 8.96 -35.48
CA THR A 673 40.33 8.50 -36.86
C THR A 673 41.58 9.15 -37.47
N ALA A 674 42.25 8.47 -38.41
CA ALA A 674 43.40 9.04 -39.11
C ALA A 674 43.00 10.15 -40.08
N THR A 675 43.89 11.11 -40.29
CA THR A 675 43.80 12.14 -41.33
C THR A 675 45.15 12.32 -42.03
N SER A 676 45.11 12.53 -43.35
CA SER A 676 46.27 12.93 -44.16
C SER A 676 46.40 14.45 -44.32
N GLN A 677 45.39 15.21 -43.87
CA GLN A 677 45.35 16.66 -44.00
C GLN A 677 46.07 17.35 -42.84
N ALA A 678 46.75 18.46 -43.12
CA ALA A 678 47.29 19.36 -42.11
C ALA A 678 46.18 20.21 -41.46
N GLY A 679 46.22 20.36 -40.13
CA GLY A 679 45.20 21.10 -39.37
C GLY A 679 45.13 20.66 -37.90
N THR A 680 44.06 21.03 -37.21
CA THR A 680 43.93 20.79 -35.76
C THR A 680 42.92 19.69 -35.45
N ILE A 681 43.31 18.74 -34.61
CA ILE A 681 42.40 17.77 -33.96
C ILE A 681 42.19 18.24 -32.52
N THR A 682 40.94 18.41 -32.10
CA THR A 682 40.57 18.82 -30.74
C THR A 682 39.71 17.75 -30.09
N PHE A 683 40.06 17.38 -28.86
CA PHE A 683 39.25 16.53 -27.99
C PHE A 683 38.66 17.35 -26.86
N THR A 684 37.37 17.18 -26.56
CA THR A 684 36.69 17.83 -25.44
C THR A 684 35.93 16.80 -24.62
N VAL A 685 36.02 16.89 -23.29
CA VAL A 685 35.19 16.10 -22.38
C VAL A 685 33.85 16.81 -22.22
N ASP A 686 32.76 16.07 -22.40
CA ASP A 686 31.38 16.56 -22.26
C ASP A 686 30.88 16.28 -20.84
N THR A 687 30.80 15.01 -20.47
CA THR A 687 30.30 14.56 -19.16
C THR A 687 31.19 13.50 -18.52
N VAL A 688 31.22 13.50 -17.19
CA VAL A 688 31.76 12.40 -16.38
C VAL A 688 30.63 11.89 -15.50
N SER A 689 30.51 10.58 -15.33
CA SER A 689 29.59 9.97 -14.37
C SER A 689 30.28 8.82 -13.63
N ALA A 690 30.18 8.82 -12.31
CA ALA A 690 30.79 7.79 -11.45
C ALA A 690 29.85 7.49 -10.28
N SER A 691 29.67 6.20 -9.95
CA SER A 691 28.77 5.80 -8.87
C SER A 691 29.25 6.35 -7.52
N GLY A 692 28.39 7.09 -6.81
CA GLY A 692 28.71 7.72 -5.52
C GLY A 692 29.45 9.05 -5.63
N TYR A 693 29.55 9.62 -6.84
CA TYR A 693 30.14 10.94 -7.06
C TYR A 693 29.29 11.81 -7.99
N ASP A 694 29.26 13.09 -7.68
CA ASP A 694 28.77 14.13 -8.58
C ASP A 694 29.92 14.70 -9.43
N TYR A 695 29.69 14.87 -10.73
CA TYR A 695 30.64 15.54 -11.61
C TYR A 695 30.48 17.06 -11.51
N ASP A 696 31.52 17.73 -11.01
CA ASP A 696 31.57 19.18 -10.93
C ASP A 696 32.53 19.74 -12.00
N PRO A 697 32.02 20.21 -13.14
CA PRO A 697 32.86 20.75 -14.20
C PRO A 697 33.57 22.05 -13.81
N SER A 698 33.17 22.74 -12.74
CA SER A 698 33.87 23.94 -12.26
C SER A 698 35.24 23.63 -11.66
N TRP A 699 35.47 22.36 -11.30
CA TRP A 699 36.74 21.85 -10.79
C TRP A 699 37.65 21.30 -11.90
N ASN A 700 37.17 21.22 -13.14
CA ASN A 700 38.00 20.78 -14.26
C ASN A 700 39.21 21.70 -14.42
N THR A 701 40.40 21.11 -14.34
CA THR A 701 41.64 21.84 -14.61
C THR A 701 41.84 22.05 -16.11
N VAL A 702 41.24 21.19 -16.93
CA VAL A 702 41.21 21.24 -18.39
C VAL A 702 39.96 20.50 -18.87
N SER A 703 39.27 21.05 -19.87
CA SER A 703 38.07 20.44 -20.47
C SER A 703 38.28 20.04 -21.93
N SER A 704 39.33 20.55 -22.57
CA SER A 704 39.65 20.25 -23.97
C SER A 704 41.15 20.36 -24.23
N ILE A 705 41.65 19.59 -25.20
CA ILE A 705 43.03 19.69 -25.71
C ILE A 705 43.03 19.64 -27.23
N SER A 706 43.99 20.33 -27.85
CA SER A 706 44.17 20.36 -29.32
C SER A 706 45.59 19.95 -29.70
N ILE A 707 45.74 19.27 -30.84
CA ILE A 707 47.03 18.90 -31.43
C ILE A 707 47.04 19.20 -32.94
N GLU A 708 48.18 19.60 -33.48
CA GLU A 708 48.35 19.98 -34.90
C GLU A 708 48.96 18.82 -35.73
N THR A 709 48.42 18.59 -36.93
CA THR A 709 48.92 17.67 -37.96
C THR A 709 49.64 18.44 -39.09
N GLN A 710 50.59 17.80 -39.78
CA GLN A 710 51.39 18.40 -40.88
C GLN A 710 51.12 17.73 -42.24
N GLU A 711 51.48 18.36 -43.36
CA GLU A 711 51.37 17.76 -44.71
C GLU A 711 52.37 16.61 -44.87
N MET A 712 51.95 15.48 -45.46
CA MET A 712 52.85 14.37 -45.86
C MET A 712 53.26 14.54 -47.34
N SER A 713 54.55 14.36 -47.69
CA SER A 713 55.07 14.54 -49.06
C SER A 713 55.26 13.21 -49.81
N ASN A 714 54.74 13.09 -51.04
CA ASN A 714 54.88 11.90 -51.91
C ASN A 714 56.25 11.82 -52.62
N GLN A 715 56.93 10.68 -52.57
CA GLN A 715 58.20 10.34 -53.23
C GLN A 715 57.93 9.45 -54.45
N SER A 716 58.62 9.68 -55.56
CA SER A 716 58.39 8.89 -56.78
C SER A 716 58.84 7.43 -56.64
N PRO A 717 58.17 6.47 -57.32
CA PRO A 717 58.52 5.06 -57.28
C PRO A 717 59.89 4.78 -57.91
N VAL A 718 60.45 3.59 -57.68
CA VAL A 718 61.70 3.11 -58.31
C VAL A 718 61.41 1.92 -59.21
N ALA A 719 61.67 2.08 -60.51
CA ALA A 719 61.58 1.01 -61.51
C ALA A 719 62.83 0.12 -61.49
N VAL A 720 62.67 -1.20 -61.56
CA VAL A 720 63.77 -2.16 -61.67
C VAL A 720 63.38 -3.30 -62.62
N ILE A 721 64.14 -3.47 -63.70
CA ILE A 721 64.03 -4.62 -64.62
C ILE A 721 65.04 -5.70 -64.22
N ASP A 722 64.56 -6.93 -64.12
CA ASP A 722 65.38 -8.14 -64.05
C ASP A 722 65.10 -9.04 -65.26
N SER A 723 66.13 -9.68 -65.81
CA SER A 723 65.97 -10.62 -66.93
C SER A 723 67.01 -11.74 -66.86
N GLY A 724 66.57 -12.97 -67.12
CA GLY A 724 67.44 -14.14 -67.02
C GLY A 724 68.56 -14.20 -68.05
N SER A 725 68.46 -13.44 -69.15
CA SER A 725 69.49 -13.31 -70.20
C SER A 725 69.24 -12.03 -71.02
N VAL A 726 70.32 -11.34 -71.43
CA VAL A 726 70.26 -10.09 -72.23
C VAL A 726 70.88 -10.26 -73.62
N SER A 727 71.07 -11.50 -74.07
CA SER A 727 71.58 -11.84 -75.40
C SER A 727 71.06 -13.20 -75.86
N GLY A 728 70.81 -13.37 -77.15
CA GLY A 728 70.30 -14.62 -77.76
C GLY A 728 70.65 -14.76 -79.24
N VAL A 729 70.12 -15.80 -79.90
CA VAL A 729 70.19 -15.98 -81.36
C VAL A 729 68.80 -15.84 -81.99
N GLU A 730 68.75 -15.66 -83.30
CA GLU A 730 67.48 -15.42 -84.03
C GLU A 730 66.42 -16.50 -83.69
N GLY A 731 65.30 -16.08 -83.09
CA GLY A 731 64.20 -16.96 -82.66
C GLY A 731 64.11 -17.24 -81.15
N ASP A 732 65.03 -16.73 -80.33
CA ASP A 732 64.99 -16.92 -78.87
C ASP A 732 63.88 -16.10 -78.19
N SER A 733 63.30 -16.67 -77.12
CA SER A 733 62.37 -15.99 -76.21
C SER A 733 63.04 -15.66 -74.88
N ILE A 734 62.91 -14.40 -74.43
CA ILE A 734 63.52 -13.89 -73.19
C ILE A 734 62.41 -13.45 -72.21
N TYR A 735 62.60 -13.78 -70.93
CA TYR A 735 61.72 -13.40 -69.81
C TYR A 735 62.22 -12.12 -69.13
N PHE A 736 61.31 -11.17 -68.90
CA PHE A 736 61.53 -9.92 -68.16
C PHE A 736 60.61 -9.84 -66.95
N GLU A 737 61.13 -9.33 -65.84
CA GLU A 737 60.45 -9.24 -64.56
C GLU A 737 60.69 -7.89 -63.88
N GLY A 738 59.62 -7.29 -63.37
CA GLY A 738 59.63 -5.97 -62.75
C GLY A 738 59.34 -6.02 -61.25
N GLN A 739 59.20 -7.21 -60.68
CA GLN A 739 58.72 -7.43 -59.29
C GLN A 739 59.58 -6.76 -58.22
N ASN A 740 60.83 -6.41 -58.55
CA ASN A 740 61.76 -5.73 -57.65
C ASN A 740 61.58 -4.20 -57.66
N SER A 741 60.67 -3.66 -58.48
CA SER A 741 60.25 -2.25 -58.41
C SER A 741 59.49 -2.00 -57.12
N TYR A 742 59.72 -0.87 -56.47
CA TYR A 742 59.08 -0.50 -55.20
C TYR A 742 58.86 0.99 -55.08
N ASP A 743 57.85 1.39 -54.31
CA ASP A 743 57.67 2.77 -53.89
C ASP A 743 58.30 3.00 -52.51
N PRO A 744 59.15 4.02 -52.31
CA PRO A 744 59.70 4.37 -51.00
C PRO A 744 58.65 4.67 -49.92
N ASP A 745 57.47 5.14 -50.30
CA ASP A 745 56.35 5.47 -49.42
C ASP A 745 55.42 4.26 -49.17
N GLY A 746 55.65 3.14 -49.86
CA GLY A 746 54.91 1.89 -49.67
C GLY A 746 53.64 1.77 -50.51
N ASP A 747 53.45 2.70 -51.44
CA ASP A 747 52.30 2.78 -52.32
C ASP A 747 52.25 1.65 -53.37
N SER A 748 51.04 1.40 -53.89
CA SER A 748 50.80 0.33 -54.86
C SER A 748 51.26 0.74 -56.27
N LEU A 749 51.99 -0.15 -56.94
CA LEU A 749 52.57 0.12 -58.26
C LEU A 749 51.75 -0.47 -59.41
N SER A 750 51.69 0.26 -60.52
CA SER A 750 51.23 -0.21 -61.82
C SER A 750 52.39 -0.30 -62.82
N TYR A 751 52.40 -1.29 -63.70
CA TYR A 751 53.54 -1.64 -64.57
C TYR A 751 53.17 -1.46 -66.05
N GLU A 752 54.11 -0.99 -66.87
CA GLU A 752 53.98 -0.89 -68.33
C GLU A 752 55.31 -1.24 -69.01
N TRP A 753 55.29 -2.19 -69.92
CA TRP A 753 56.47 -2.66 -70.65
C TRP A 753 56.44 -2.26 -72.11
N GLU A 754 57.52 -1.66 -72.62
CA GLU A 754 57.65 -1.17 -73.99
C GLU A 754 58.91 -1.75 -74.67
N ILE A 755 58.80 -2.16 -75.93
CA ILE A 755 59.96 -2.44 -76.80
C ILE A 755 59.78 -1.71 -78.13
N GLY A 756 60.72 -0.84 -78.48
CA GLY A 756 60.75 -0.17 -79.79
C GLY A 756 59.55 0.76 -80.07
N GLY A 757 58.93 1.34 -79.04
CA GLY A 757 57.80 2.26 -79.17
C GLY A 757 56.41 1.61 -79.05
N GLU A 758 56.32 0.29 -78.87
CA GLU A 758 55.05 -0.44 -78.70
C GLU A 758 54.96 -1.00 -77.28
N ILE A 759 53.82 -0.74 -76.61
CA ILE A 759 53.54 -1.29 -75.28
C ILE A 759 53.08 -2.74 -75.44
N LEU A 760 53.77 -3.65 -74.74
CA LEU A 760 53.60 -5.09 -74.88
C LEU A 760 52.90 -5.75 -73.69
N SER A 761 53.02 -5.19 -72.48
CA SER A 761 52.41 -5.77 -71.27
C SER A 761 52.19 -4.72 -70.18
N TYR A 762 51.22 -4.98 -69.30
CA TYR A 762 51.00 -4.25 -68.05
C TYR A 762 51.14 -5.15 -66.80
N ASP A 763 51.53 -6.41 -67.02
CA ASP A 763 51.76 -7.38 -65.94
C ASP A 763 53.14 -7.15 -65.30
N THR A 764 53.34 -7.65 -64.08
CA THR A 764 54.62 -7.55 -63.36
C THR A 764 55.78 -8.27 -64.04
N SER A 765 55.50 -9.19 -64.97
CA SER A 765 56.50 -9.88 -65.79
C SER A 765 55.90 -10.34 -67.12
N PHE A 766 56.75 -10.52 -68.15
CA PHE A 766 56.33 -11.04 -69.46
C PHE A 766 57.48 -11.71 -70.23
N ILE A 767 57.14 -12.55 -71.22
CA ILE A 767 58.10 -13.21 -72.12
C ILE A 767 57.94 -12.63 -73.53
N HIS A 768 59.05 -12.35 -74.21
CA HIS A 768 59.06 -11.85 -75.59
C HIS A 768 60.02 -12.63 -76.49
N GLU A 769 59.56 -13.00 -77.70
CA GLU A 769 60.35 -13.70 -78.73
C GLU A 769 60.97 -12.71 -79.72
N PHE A 770 62.30 -12.76 -79.90
CA PHE A 770 63.02 -11.89 -80.83
C PHE A 770 63.31 -12.62 -82.15
N SER A 771 62.45 -12.38 -83.13
CA SER A 771 62.45 -13.08 -84.42
C SER A 771 63.40 -12.48 -85.47
N THR A 772 64.13 -11.40 -85.16
CA THR A 772 65.10 -10.78 -86.07
C THR A 772 66.40 -10.41 -85.37
N VAL A 773 67.55 -10.66 -86.03
CA VAL A 773 68.89 -10.27 -85.57
C VAL A 773 68.95 -8.75 -85.38
N GLY A 774 69.42 -8.30 -84.21
CA GLY A 774 69.45 -6.88 -83.87
C GLY A 774 69.61 -6.60 -82.37
N THR A 775 69.66 -5.32 -82.02
CA THR A 775 69.72 -4.85 -80.64
C THR A 775 68.42 -4.11 -80.31
N TYR A 776 67.74 -4.52 -79.24
CA TYR A 776 66.44 -4.00 -78.79
C TYR A 776 66.57 -3.36 -77.40
N GLU A 777 65.89 -2.24 -77.17
CA GLU A 777 65.75 -1.62 -75.83
C GLU A 777 64.38 -1.98 -75.26
N VAL A 778 64.38 -2.59 -74.08
CA VAL A 778 63.18 -2.94 -73.32
C VAL A 778 63.07 -1.97 -72.15
N ILE A 779 61.92 -1.30 -72.03
CA ILE A 779 61.64 -0.26 -71.04
C ILE A 779 60.53 -0.75 -70.12
N LEU A 780 60.69 -0.55 -68.81
CA LEU A 780 59.67 -0.73 -67.78
C LEU A 780 59.36 0.63 -67.19
N ARG A 781 58.09 1.02 -67.21
CA ARG A 781 57.54 2.17 -66.50
C ARG A 781 56.70 1.70 -65.34
N VAL A 782 56.92 2.27 -64.15
CA VAL A 782 56.08 2.07 -62.96
C VAL A 782 55.52 3.39 -62.47
N GLU A 783 54.25 3.38 -62.07
CA GLU A 783 53.48 4.53 -61.58
C GLU A 783 52.80 4.18 -60.26
N ASP A 784 52.93 5.07 -59.26
CA ASP A 784 52.26 4.99 -57.95
C ASP A 784 50.78 5.44 -58.06
N ASP A 785 49.99 5.25 -56.99
CA ASP A 785 48.58 5.64 -56.95
C ASP A 785 48.34 7.15 -56.73
N TRP A 786 49.42 7.94 -56.61
CA TRP A 786 49.44 9.41 -56.55
C TRP A 786 49.88 10.03 -57.89
N GLY A 787 50.18 9.21 -58.90
CA GLY A 787 50.53 9.59 -60.26
C GLY A 787 52.01 9.96 -60.49
N ALA A 788 52.91 9.67 -59.56
CA ALA A 788 54.35 9.80 -59.79
C ALA A 788 54.91 8.55 -60.49
N VAL A 789 55.91 8.76 -61.36
CA VAL A 789 56.35 7.74 -62.31
C VAL A 789 57.86 7.60 -62.38
N SER A 790 58.34 6.38 -62.60
CA SER A 790 59.75 6.05 -62.83
C SER A 790 59.90 5.00 -63.93
N GLU A 791 61.06 5.01 -64.60
CA GLU A 791 61.37 4.08 -65.68
C GLU A 791 62.75 3.44 -65.50
N ASP A 792 62.89 2.18 -65.93
CA ASP A 792 64.16 1.46 -66.05
C ASP A 792 64.26 0.79 -67.44
N LYS A 793 65.47 0.51 -67.91
CA LYS A 793 65.75 0.08 -69.29
C LYS A 793 66.83 -0.97 -69.38
N VAL A 794 66.62 -1.99 -70.20
CA VAL A 794 67.63 -3.03 -70.52
C VAL A 794 67.79 -3.21 -72.03
N THR A 795 69.02 -3.43 -72.48
CA THR A 795 69.35 -3.66 -73.90
C THR A 795 69.59 -5.15 -74.17
N VAL A 796 68.92 -5.70 -75.17
CA VAL A 796 68.98 -7.12 -75.58
C VAL A 796 69.60 -7.25 -76.97
N THR A 797 70.58 -8.15 -77.17
CA THR A 797 71.26 -8.34 -78.48
C THR A 797 71.09 -9.75 -79.05
N ILE A 798 70.72 -9.86 -80.33
CA ILE A 798 70.44 -11.12 -81.05
C ILE A 798 71.43 -11.32 -82.23
N GLU A 799 72.15 -12.46 -82.32
CA GLU A 799 73.23 -12.77 -83.32
C GLU A 799 72.95 -14.01 -84.23
N SER A 800 73.81 -14.30 -85.25
CA SER A 800 73.69 -15.41 -86.25
C SER A 800 74.78 -16.52 -86.14
N GLU A 801 74.47 -17.79 -86.43
CA GLU A 801 75.22 -18.98 -85.95
C GLU A 801 76.06 -19.78 -87.01
N ILE A 802 77.33 -20.18 -86.73
CA ILE A 802 78.10 -21.34 -87.33
C ILE A 802 79.19 -21.91 -86.34
N THR A 803 79.43 -23.25 -86.34
CA THR A 803 80.03 -24.18 -85.32
C THR A 803 81.47 -24.73 -85.53
N ASN A 804 82.12 -25.26 -84.46
CA ASN A 804 82.87 -26.57 -84.38
C ASN A 804 83.53 -26.83 -82.98
N ASP A 805 83.01 -27.80 -82.20
CA ASP A 805 83.63 -28.38 -80.98
C ASP A 805 84.13 -29.82 -81.26
N VAL A 806 85.25 -30.25 -80.64
CA VAL A 806 85.82 -31.62 -80.79
C VAL A 806 85.47 -32.49 -79.57
N PHE A 807 84.90 -33.68 -79.80
CA PHE A 807 84.41 -34.58 -78.75
C PHE A 807 85.44 -35.64 -78.29
N ILE A 808 85.36 -36.05 -77.03
CA ILE A 808 86.16 -37.15 -76.43
C ILE A 808 85.27 -38.20 -75.76
N TYR A 809 85.73 -39.44 -75.69
CA TYR A 809 84.97 -40.56 -75.10
C TYR A 809 85.88 -41.68 -74.55
N VAL A 810 85.30 -42.58 -73.75
CA VAL A 810 85.94 -43.78 -73.19
C VAL A 810 86.02 -44.86 -74.26
N PHE A 811 87.25 -45.24 -74.63
CA PHE A 811 87.52 -46.24 -75.67
C PHE A 811 87.48 -47.68 -75.14
N SER A 812 88.05 -47.94 -73.96
CA SER A 812 88.04 -49.28 -73.36
C SER A 812 88.23 -49.25 -71.85
N ILE A 813 87.68 -50.27 -71.18
CA ILE A 813 87.89 -50.56 -69.75
C ILE A 813 88.29 -52.04 -69.64
N GLU A 814 89.53 -52.32 -69.25
CA GLU A 814 90.04 -53.69 -69.05
C GLU A 814 90.21 -53.97 -67.56
N ILE A 815 89.71 -55.10 -67.06
CA ILE A 815 89.80 -55.45 -65.63
C ILE A 815 90.48 -56.81 -65.43
N GLU A 816 91.44 -56.86 -64.51
CA GLU A 816 92.12 -58.08 -64.06
C GLU A 816 91.98 -58.26 -62.55
N VAL A 817 91.96 -59.50 -62.08
CA VAL A 817 91.97 -59.83 -60.65
C VAL A 817 93.39 -60.20 -60.21
N ASP A 818 93.93 -59.45 -59.24
CA ASP A 818 95.21 -59.76 -58.60
C ASP A 818 94.97 -60.46 -57.25
N TYR A 819 95.34 -61.74 -57.15
CA TYR A 819 95.25 -62.53 -55.93
C TYR A 819 96.51 -62.39 -55.07
N ARG A 820 96.36 -61.78 -53.90
CA ARG A 820 97.43 -61.62 -52.91
C ARG A 820 97.11 -62.38 -51.64
N GLY A 821 97.46 -63.67 -51.65
CA GLY A 821 97.21 -64.60 -50.55
C GLY A 821 95.73 -64.96 -50.45
N ARG A 822 95.10 -64.73 -49.30
CA ARG A 822 93.66 -64.95 -49.10
C ARG A 822 92.77 -63.77 -49.53
N ASN A 823 93.35 -62.68 -50.02
CA ASN A 823 92.60 -61.55 -50.58
C ASN A 823 92.79 -61.48 -52.09
N SER A 824 91.78 -61.00 -52.80
CA SER A 824 91.80 -60.55 -54.18
C SER A 824 91.52 -59.04 -54.24
N LEU A 825 92.00 -58.38 -55.29
CA LEU A 825 91.57 -57.04 -55.67
C LEU A 825 91.42 -56.98 -57.20
N GLY A 826 90.61 -56.04 -57.67
CA GLY A 826 90.45 -55.74 -59.09
C GLY A 826 91.33 -54.57 -59.50
N VAL A 827 91.95 -54.65 -60.67
CA VAL A 827 92.69 -53.54 -61.29
C VAL A 827 92.03 -53.23 -62.63
N ALA A 828 91.53 -52.02 -62.81
CA ALA A 828 90.88 -51.55 -64.03
C ALA A 828 91.79 -50.54 -64.75
N ARG A 829 92.04 -50.75 -66.04
CA ARG A 829 92.72 -49.79 -66.93
C ARG A 829 91.71 -49.20 -67.89
N VAL A 830 91.60 -47.87 -67.90
CA VAL A 830 90.67 -47.10 -68.74
C VAL A 830 91.46 -46.31 -69.78
N LYS A 831 91.00 -46.29 -71.03
CA LYS A 831 91.59 -45.48 -72.11
C LYS A 831 90.61 -44.45 -72.68
N ILE A 832 91.04 -43.19 -72.79
CA ILE A 832 90.27 -42.06 -73.35
C ILE A 832 90.88 -41.60 -74.68
N VAL A 833 90.03 -41.36 -75.68
CA VAL A 833 90.40 -40.85 -77.01
C VAL A 833 89.44 -39.75 -77.49
N ASP A 834 89.85 -38.97 -78.49
CA ASP A 834 88.94 -38.07 -79.24
C ASP A 834 88.12 -38.80 -80.32
N GLU A 835 87.17 -38.10 -80.93
CA GLU A 835 86.35 -38.54 -82.09
C GLU A 835 87.18 -39.07 -83.29
N TYR A 836 88.48 -38.75 -83.35
CA TYR A 836 89.41 -39.24 -84.38
C TYR A 836 90.25 -40.44 -83.92
N GLY A 837 90.12 -40.87 -82.67
CA GLY A 837 90.83 -42.01 -82.07
C GLY A 837 92.22 -41.66 -81.50
N ASN A 838 92.58 -40.39 -81.37
CA ASN A 838 93.84 -39.99 -80.74
C ASN A 838 93.73 -40.06 -79.21
N PRO A 839 94.75 -40.59 -78.50
CA PRO A 839 94.73 -40.67 -77.05
C PRO A 839 94.80 -39.31 -76.39
N ILE A 840 93.98 -39.11 -75.35
CA ILE A 840 93.89 -37.83 -74.62
C ILE A 840 94.61 -37.93 -73.29
N GLY A 841 95.78 -37.29 -73.19
CA GLY A 841 96.51 -37.13 -71.95
C GLY A 841 95.96 -36.01 -71.06
N ASN A 842 96.17 -36.14 -69.76
CA ASN A 842 95.69 -35.22 -68.72
C ASN A 842 94.15 -35.10 -68.63
N ALA A 843 93.39 -36.06 -69.18
CA ALA A 843 91.96 -36.15 -68.95
C ALA A 843 91.71 -36.67 -67.53
N VAL A 844 90.84 -36.00 -66.78
CA VAL A 844 90.39 -36.47 -65.47
C VAL A 844 89.25 -37.44 -65.69
N VAL A 845 89.43 -38.68 -65.25
CA VAL A 845 88.46 -39.78 -65.34
C VAL A 845 87.96 -40.10 -63.94
N GLU A 846 86.65 -40.00 -63.74
CA GLU A 846 85.98 -40.43 -62.52
C GLU A 846 85.31 -41.78 -62.74
N GLY A 847 85.66 -42.77 -61.93
CA GLY A 847 85.10 -44.11 -62.01
C GLY A 847 84.80 -44.74 -60.66
N VAL A 848 83.97 -45.77 -60.66
CA VAL A 848 83.43 -46.40 -59.46
C VAL A 848 83.57 -47.91 -59.55
N TRP A 849 84.20 -48.49 -58.52
CA TRP A 849 84.12 -49.93 -58.26
C TRP A 849 82.77 -50.28 -57.63
N SER A 850 82.14 -51.36 -58.10
CA SER A 850 80.94 -51.97 -57.54
C SER A 850 81.02 -53.51 -57.62
N GLY A 851 80.05 -54.23 -57.05
CA GLY A 851 80.08 -55.69 -56.91
C GLY A 851 80.60 -56.12 -55.54
N VAL A 852 81.70 -56.89 -55.48
CA VAL A 852 82.27 -57.39 -54.19
C VAL A 852 82.95 -56.33 -53.34
N VAL A 853 83.24 -55.17 -53.92
CA VAL A 853 83.71 -53.97 -53.22
C VAL A 853 83.05 -52.75 -53.82
N THR A 854 82.99 -51.66 -53.06
CA THR A 854 82.45 -50.39 -53.56
C THR A 854 83.40 -49.25 -53.21
N ALA A 855 83.89 -48.53 -54.22
CA ALA A 855 84.79 -47.39 -54.05
C ALA A 855 84.82 -46.49 -55.29
N SER A 856 84.51 -45.20 -55.13
CA SER A 856 84.72 -44.19 -56.17
C SER A 856 86.17 -43.72 -56.18
N GLN A 857 86.73 -43.54 -57.37
CA GLN A 857 88.11 -43.12 -57.61
C GLN A 857 88.15 -42.13 -58.77
N SER A 858 89.03 -41.13 -58.67
CA SER A 858 89.35 -40.21 -59.77
C SER A 858 90.82 -40.36 -60.11
N GLY A 859 91.14 -40.33 -61.40
CA GLY A 859 92.50 -40.52 -61.90
C GLY A 859 92.69 -39.70 -63.17
N ILE A 860 93.95 -39.38 -63.47
CA ILE A 860 94.29 -38.57 -64.64
C ILE A 860 95.01 -39.45 -65.65
N THR A 861 94.60 -39.37 -66.91
CA THR A 861 95.25 -40.14 -67.99
C THR A 861 96.69 -39.69 -68.19
N ALA A 862 97.57 -40.65 -68.40
CA ALA A 862 98.90 -40.38 -68.94
C ALA A 862 98.80 -39.91 -70.40
N ASN A 863 99.91 -39.47 -70.98
CA ASN A 863 99.97 -38.97 -72.37
C ASN A 863 99.50 -39.99 -73.43
N ASP A 864 99.43 -41.28 -73.10
CA ASP A 864 98.91 -42.34 -73.97
C ASP A 864 97.40 -42.57 -73.84
N GLY A 865 96.72 -41.71 -73.07
CA GLY A 865 95.27 -41.72 -72.87
C GLY A 865 94.81 -42.70 -71.80
N THR A 866 95.71 -43.38 -71.08
CA THR A 866 95.34 -44.44 -70.14
C THR A 866 95.46 -44.03 -68.66
N VAL A 867 94.58 -44.59 -67.82
CA VAL A 867 94.61 -44.44 -66.36
C VAL A 867 94.24 -45.78 -65.69
N GLU A 868 94.92 -46.12 -64.59
CA GLU A 868 94.70 -47.38 -63.85
C GLU A 868 94.07 -47.11 -62.47
N PHE A 869 93.07 -47.90 -62.12
CA PHE A 869 92.32 -47.88 -60.87
C PHE A 869 92.47 -49.22 -60.16
N THR A 870 92.64 -49.21 -58.84
CA THR A 870 92.80 -50.42 -58.03
C THR A 870 91.73 -50.46 -56.95
N SER A 871 90.95 -51.54 -56.92
CA SER A 871 89.88 -51.72 -55.96
C SER A 871 90.41 -52.04 -54.56
N PRO A 872 89.62 -51.80 -53.49
CA PRO A 872 89.92 -52.33 -52.17
C PRO A 872 90.08 -53.85 -52.18
N LYS A 873 90.99 -54.39 -51.38
CA LYS A 873 91.17 -55.84 -51.22
C LYS A 873 89.96 -56.47 -50.53
N THR A 874 89.48 -57.60 -51.02
CA THR A 874 88.43 -58.41 -50.38
C THR A 874 88.84 -59.88 -50.28
N LYS A 875 88.31 -60.60 -49.29
CA LYS A 875 88.42 -62.07 -49.17
C LYS A 875 87.18 -62.78 -49.73
N THR A 876 86.19 -62.01 -50.13
CA THR A 876 84.87 -62.49 -50.53
C THR A 876 84.89 -62.78 -52.01
N SER A 877 84.43 -63.97 -52.38
CA SER A 877 84.32 -64.37 -53.78
C SER A 877 83.19 -63.62 -54.49
N GLY A 878 83.41 -63.18 -55.73
CA GLY A 878 82.40 -62.55 -56.60
C GLY A 878 82.98 -61.50 -57.56
N GLU A 879 82.10 -60.72 -58.17
CA GLU A 879 82.44 -59.85 -59.30
C GLU A 879 83.01 -58.49 -58.89
N PHE A 880 84.16 -58.12 -59.46
CA PHE A 880 84.67 -56.75 -59.48
C PHE A 880 84.17 -56.05 -60.73
N ILE A 881 83.37 -55.00 -60.57
CA ILE A 881 82.85 -54.19 -61.66
C ILE A 881 83.44 -52.79 -61.55
N PHE A 882 83.96 -52.22 -62.64
CA PHE A 882 84.40 -50.83 -62.69
C PHE A 882 83.65 -50.08 -63.79
N SER A 883 83.09 -48.92 -63.45
CA SER A 883 82.33 -48.06 -64.38
C SER A 883 82.88 -46.64 -64.39
N VAL A 884 82.96 -45.99 -65.55
CA VAL A 884 83.35 -44.58 -65.67
C VAL A 884 82.09 -43.72 -65.65
N GLY A 885 82.04 -42.74 -64.75
CA GLY A 885 80.92 -41.82 -64.56
C GLY A 885 81.09 -40.50 -65.31
N ALA A 886 82.31 -39.96 -65.37
CA ALA A 886 82.59 -38.70 -66.07
C ALA A 886 84.05 -38.64 -66.56
N VAL A 887 84.26 -37.96 -67.68
CA VAL A 887 85.59 -37.60 -68.18
C VAL A 887 85.60 -36.09 -68.44
N THR A 888 86.65 -35.40 -68.01
CA THR A 888 86.83 -33.98 -68.32
C THR A 888 88.24 -33.73 -68.84
N ALA A 889 88.35 -33.01 -69.96
CA ALA A 889 89.62 -32.55 -70.52
C ALA A 889 89.45 -31.14 -71.08
N SER A 890 90.41 -30.25 -70.82
CA SER A 890 90.35 -28.88 -71.28
C SER A 890 90.35 -28.81 -72.82
N GLY A 891 89.37 -28.11 -73.40
CA GLY A 891 89.25 -27.90 -74.86
C GLY A 891 88.53 -29.02 -75.61
N TYR A 892 87.92 -29.97 -74.90
CA TYR A 892 87.13 -31.05 -75.48
C TYR A 892 85.78 -31.16 -74.79
N VAL A 893 84.77 -31.63 -75.52
CA VAL A 893 83.47 -31.96 -74.96
C VAL A 893 83.40 -33.47 -74.76
N TYR A 894 83.20 -33.92 -73.52
CA TYR A 894 82.99 -35.35 -73.28
C TYR A 894 81.62 -35.76 -73.80
N SER A 895 81.60 -36.81 -74.61
CA SER A 895 80.39 -37.41 -75.19
C SER A 895 80.16 -38.78 -74.55
N PRO A 896 79.33 -38.87 -73.48
CA PRO A 896 79.03 -40.14 -72.82
C PRO A 896 78.35 -41.15 -73.74
N GLU A 897 77.57 -40.68 -74.71
CA GLU A 897 76.88 -41.48 -75.71
C GLU A 897 77.84 -42.18 -76.69
N ASP A 898 79.02 -41.61 -76.92
CA ASP A 898 80.06 -42.18 -77.80
C ASP A 898 81.00 -43.15 -77.08
N ASN A 899 80.83 -43.34 -75.77
CA ASN A 899 81.63 -44.31 -75.03
C ASN A 899 81.47 -45.72 -75.61
N VAL A 900 82.59 -46.30 -76.04
CA VAL A 900 82.65 -47.69 -76.51
C VAL A 900 82.42 -48.65 -75.34
N GLN A 901 82.89 -48.29 -74.15
CA GLN A 901 82.69 -49.09 -72.95
C GLN A 901 82.56 -48.21 -71.71
N ILE A 902 81.40 -48.27 -71.05
CA ILE A 902 81.11 -47.48 -69.83
C ILE A 902 81.38 -48.24 -68.53
N SER A 903 81.37 -49.58 -68.59
CA SER A 903 81.68 -50.46 -67.47
C SER A 903 82.24 -51.78 -67.94
N ASN A 904 83.07 -52.43 -67.13
CA ASN A 904 83.45 -53.82 -67.32
C ASN A 904 83.41 -54.57 -65.98
N ALA A 905 83.37 -55.90 -66.04
CA ALA A 905 83.20 -56.77 -64.89
C ALA A 905 84.05 -58.04 -65.02
N ILE A 906 84.63 -58.50 -63.91
CA ILE A 906 85.34 -59.78 -63.84
C ILE A 906 85.09 -60.46 -62.50
N ASN A 907 84.74 -61.74 -62.51
CA ASN A 907 84.59 -62.54 -61.30
C ASN A 907 85.95 -62.99 -60.77
N ASN A 908 86.16 -62.83 -59.46
CA ASN A 908 87.30 -63.37 -58.74
C ASN A 908 87.07 -64.80 -58.23
#